data_AF-A0A2A4JC06-F1
#
_entry.id   AF-A0A2A4JC06-F1
#
_cell.length_a   1.000
_cell.length_b   1.000
_cell.length_c   1.000
_cell.angle_alpha   90.00
_cell.angle_beta   90.00
_cell.angle_gamma   90.00
#
_symmetry.space_group_name_H-M   'P 1'
#
loop_
_entity.id
_entity.type
_entity.pdbx_description
1 polymer ?
#
loop_
_entity_poly.entity_id
_entity_poly.type
_entity_poly.pdbx_seq_one_letter_code
_entity_poly.pdbx_strand_id
1 'polypeptide(L)'
;GIFRLACEHVLRTMRRGRETLLTLLEAFVYDPLVEWGGAAGGGGKRRTTARDVRAALAMMAVRAQELKHHFNEVTEQFLAVLPDIKQCAEDWLKENDELKSVETRLQDCHQQMALIKEIEAYGSNLNNHPLYAISQKYTSYKQAKNAVEDSMKALVKILKDFDTQIENFASTTEAINGPQLMAWVQEFSGSSEEEEQPIFEHIKEFLTNAGQGAMLSQCEQAETELYQSMKQTHHLVRSCLELLSQYVAVSQYYPQSHTEYHRVVMFRKFLAAALESKSPEVCREVSNQVTALINADNNKDDTSQQIINYNFRLQNMNAEANANLNKAIERLQLEGGPDALALAQEAYREAKTNISNWVRTEEGAAAALECVVIGMLCNLNRRYLMLENGAQSAGDCLVDLTSREGEWFLDDMSGLSMQAVELLSLLPLQSASAEDAAMPVAVECVRNANLLLADLVQLNYNFSTIILPEALKKVHSEDPSVLLMINELNGVIMNSPVPLNELLTQLEMHLRYLVMDMESPASGAPLIAAEVRARYEALLSASTSEAEGQSAGRMLLMGFNGLFAAVELRARELADHLAIPIPPAWRKIDHISESMHMSAALQSPVLRAVLEDIFLVRRVQSIAEVFAMVAQCACAFKANGPPSLFDDAALCKPVRRFTAEYVLRCVLGVHSKALASVLCLLLRRARLDLHAEVEQKEIGASWSVSLESLCEKARRRGPAAERGAALAR
;
A
#
# COMPACT_ATOMS: atom_id res chain seq x y z
N GLY A 1 65.31 -27.19 82.68
CA GLY A 1 64.50 -28.42 82.65
C GLY A 1 63.70 -28.49 81.37
N ILE A 2 63.02 -29.62 81.13
CA ILE A 2 62.31 -29.93 79.87
C ILE A 2 61.33 -28.81 79.46
N PHE A 3 60.62 -28.21 80.42
CA PHE A 3 59.73 -27.07 80.18
C PHE A 3 60.43 -25.88 79.50
N ARG A 4 61.64 -25.50 79.95
CA ARG A 4 62.40 -24.39 79.35
C ARG A 4 62.77 -24.69 77.89
N LEU A 5 63.23 -25.90 77.63
CA LEU A 5 63.61 -26.35 76.28
C LEU A 5 62.42 -26.38 75.32
N ALA A 6 61.25 -26.83 75.80
CA ALA A 6 60.01 -26.81 75.04
C ALA A 6 59.57 -25.38 74.70
N CYS A 7 59.57 -24.45 75.67
CA CYS A 7 59.24 -23.05 75.42
C CYS A 7 60.19 -22.37 74.42
N GLU A 8 61.51 -22.61 74.54
CA GLU A 8 62.50 -22.09 73.60
C GLU A 8 62.28 -22.64 72.18
N HIS A 9 61.86 -23.90 72.04
CA HIS A 9 61.56 -24.52 70.76
C HIS A 9 60.29 -23.92 70.13
N VAL A 10 59.21 -23.77 70.90
CA VAL A 10 57.95 -23.15 70.44
C VAL A 10 58.18 -21.72 69.96
N LEU A 11 58.91 -20.90 70.72
CA LEU A 11 59.22 -19.52 70.31
C LEU A 11 60.10 -19.46 69.07
N ARG A 12 61.04 -20.40 68.88
CA ARG A 12 61.83 -20.52 67.64
C ARG A 12 60.93 -20.80 66.45
N THR A 13 59.97 -21.72 66.59
CA THR A 13 59.02 -22.07 65.53
C THR A 13 58.10 -20.89 65.20
N MET A 14 57.55 -20.20 66.22
CA MET A 14 56.71 -19.01 66.00
C MET A 14 57.48 -17.85 65.36
N ARG A 15 58.74 -17.61 65.76
CA ARG A 15 59.58 -16.59 65.11
C ARG A 15 59.93 -16.94 63.67
N ARG A 16 60.18 -18.22 63.38
CA ARG A 16 60.41 -18.70 62.01
C ARG A 16 59.17 -18.52 61.13
N GLY A 17 57.98 -18.72 61.71
CA GLY A 17 56.69 -18.50 61.04
C GLY A 17 56.08 -17.11 61.25
N ARG A 18 56.86 -16.11 61.69
CA ARG A 18 56.31 -14.80 62.08
C ARG A 18 55.56 -14.12 60.93
N GLU A 19 56.08 -14.27 59.70
CA GLU A 19 55.53 -13.60 58.53
C GLU A 19 54.16 -14.17 58.23
N THR A 20 54.03 -15.50 58.19
CA THR A 20 52.74 -16.18 57.99
C THR A 20 51.73 -15.79 59.07
N LEU A 21 52.14 -15.67 60.34
CA LEU A 21 51.27 -15.23 61.43
C LEU A 21 50.88 -13.75 61.30
N LEU A 22 51.79 -12.88 60.87
CA LEU A 22 51.53 -11.46 60.63
C LEU A 22 50.60 -11.25 59.43
N THR A 23 50.78 -11.99 58.34
CA THR A 23 49.89 -11.93 57.17
C THR A 23 48.47 -12.36 57.54
N LEU A 24 48.34 -13.37 58.41
CA LEU A 24 47.05 -13.82 58.90
C LEU A 24 46.42 -12.80 59.87
N LEU A 25 47.24 -12.10 60.66
CA LEU A 25 46.80 -11.02 61.54
C LEU A 25 46.34 -9.79 60.74
N GLU A 26 47.06 -9.41 59.67
CA GLU A 26 46.66 -8.35 58.76
C GLU A 26 45.28 -8.63 58.14
N ALA A 27 45.04 -9.87 57.73
CA ALA A 27 43.71 -10.27 57.23
C ALA A 27 42.61 -10.02 58.27
N PHE A 28 42.85 -10.28 59.56
CA PHE A 28 41.87 -10.00 60.62
C PHE A 28 41.71 -8.51 60.95
N VAL A 29 42.77 -7.70 60.81
CA VAL A 29 42.68 -6.24 60.98
C VAL A 29 41.78 -5.60 59.92
N TYR A 30 41.81 -6.15 58.70
CA TYR A 30 41.02 -5.66 57.57
C TYR A 30 39.71 -6.42 57.34
N ASP A 31 39.34 -7.36 58.20
CA ASP A 31 38.07 -8.08 58.11
C ASP A 31 36.92 -7.22 58.67
N PRO A 32 35.97 -6.78 57.82
CA PRO A 32 34.85 -5.93 58.25
C PRO A 32 33.85 -6.63 59.18
N LEU A 33 33.97 -7.94 59.39
CA LEU A 33 33.19 -8.71 60.37
C LEU A 33 33.83 -8.72 61.76
N VAL A 34 35.04 -8.20 61.91
CA VAL A 34 35.76 -8.14 63.20
C VAL A 34 35.58 -6.76 63.82
N GLU A 35 34.89 -6.71 64.96
CA GLU A 35 34.65 -5.47 65.70
C GLU A 35 35.86 -5.12 66.59
N TRP A 36 36.74 -4.24 66.10
CA TRP A 36 37.96 -3.81 66.78
C TRP A 36 37.78 -2.70 67.84
N GLY A 37 36.55 -2.44 68.30
CA GLY A 37 36.29 -1.45 69.34
C GLY A 37 34.86 -1.44 69.84
N GLY A 38 34.62 -1.98 71.04
CA GLY A 38 33.31 -1.94 71.67
C GLY A 38 33.20 -2.72 72.98
N ALA A 39 34.05 -2.44 73.96
CA ALA A 39 33.73 -2.83 75.33
C ALA A 39 32.58 -1.96 75.86
N ALA A 40 31.57 -2.63 76.45
CA ALA A 40 30.49 -2.13 77.30
C ALA A 40 29.23 -1.55 76.62
N GLY A 41 28.21 -2.42 76.51
CA GLY A 41 26.83 -2.08 76.89
C GLY A 41 25.92 -1.51 75.81
N GLY A 42 24.95 -2.32 75.39
CA GLY A 42 23.70 -1.85 74.77
C GLY A 42 23.59 -2.16 73.28
N GLY A 43 22.79 -3.17 72.96
CA GLY A 43 22.44 -3.52 71.59
C GLY A 43 21.80 -2.35 70.84
N GLY A 44 22.38 -2.00 69.70
CA GLY A 44 21.82 -1.03 68.77
C GLY A 44 22.55 -1.10 67.44
N LYS A 45 21.95 -1.77 66.44
CA LYS A 45 22.35 -1.69 65.04
C LYS A 45 22.49 -0.21 64.64
N ARG A 46 23.71 0.29 64.43
CA ARG A 46 23.91 1.57 63.76
C ARG A 46 23.49 1.40 62.30
N ARG A 47 22.44 2.13 61.92
CA ARG A 47 21.90 2.18 60.56
C ARG A 47 22.89 2.97 59.70
N THR A 48 23.50 2.31 58.71
CA THR A 48 24.44 2.93 57.75
C THR A 48 23.79 4.17 57.13
N THR A 49 24.36 5.34 57.32
CA THR A 49 23.76 6.57 56.77
C THR A 49 24.16 6.75 55.31
N ALA A 50 23.33 7.42 54.51
CA ALA A 50 23.62 7.70 53.10
C ALA A 50 24.95 8.47 52.90
N ARG A 51 25.42 9.16 53.94
CA ARG A 51 26.70 9.86 53.94
C ARG A 51 27.89 8.91 54.03
N ASP A 52 27.75 7.81 54.79
CA ASP A 52 28.77 6.76 54.91
C ASP A 52 28.89 5.98 53.60
N VAL A 53 27.76 5.70 52.95
CA VAL A 53 27.73 5.07 51.62
C VAL A 53 28.37 5.96 50.56
N ARG A 54 28.08 7.27 50.57
CA ARG A 54 28.74 8.22 49.65
C ARG A 54 30.22 8.37 49.91
N ALA A 55 30.65 8.38 51.17
CA ALA A 55 32.07 8.43 51.51
C ALA A 55 32.80 7.15 51.06
N ALA A 56 32.19 5.98 51.23
CA ALA A 56 32.72 4.72 50.73
C ALA A 56 32.78 4.68 49.19
N LEU A 57 31.74 5.17 48.49
CA LEU A 57 31.73 5.28 47.03
C LEU A 57 32.78 6.28 46.51
N ALA A 58 32.97 7.41 47.18
CA ALA A 58 33.99 8.40 46.83
C ALA A 58 35.40 7.85 47.05
N MET A 59 35.63 7.13 48.16
CA MET A 59 36.90 6.44 48.42
C MET A 59 37.16 5.33 47.40
N MET A 60 36.14 4.58 47.00
CA MET A 60 36.26 3.60 45.91
C MET A 60 36.53 4.27 44.56
N ALA A 61 35.96 5.43 44.27
CA ALA A 61 36.24 6.17 43.05
C ALA A 61 37.69 6.68 43.01
N VAL A 62 38.20 7.18 44.13
CA VAL A 62 39.63 7.57 44.27
C VAL A 62 40.52 6.34 44.10
N ARG A 63 40.17 5.21 44.75
CA ARG A 63 40.96 3.98 44.66
C ARG A 63 40.93 3.38 43.25
N ALA A 64 39.79 3.45 42.56
CA ALA A 64 39.67 3.04 41.16
C ALA A 64 40.54 3.91 40.25
N GLN A 65 40.62 5.23 40.51
CA GLN A 65 41.46 6.15 39.74
C GLN A 65 42.96 5.96 40.00
N GLU A 66 43.36 5.68 41.25
CA GLU A 66 44.75 5.32 41.59
C GLU A 66 45.17 4.00 40.95
N LEU A 67 44.31 2.97 41.05
CA LEU A 67 44.55 1.66 40.43
C LEU A 67 44.58 1.77 38.91
N LYS A 68 43.80 2.67 38.30
CA LYS A 68 43.80 2.89 36.85
C LYS A 68 45.18 3.26 36.32
N HIS A 69 45.96 4.07 37.05
CA HIS A 69 47.31 4.42 36.60
C HIS A 69 48.25 3.21 36.66
N HIS A 70 48.15 2.42 37.72
CA HIS A 70 48.94 1.19 37.88
C HIS A 70 48.55 0.12 36.85
N PHE A 71 47.26 -0.03 36.55
CA PHE A 71 46.78 -0.89 35.47
C PHE A 71 47.29 -0.40 34.11
N ASN A 72 47.33 0.91 33.86
CA ASN A 72 47.87 1.44 32.61
C ASN A 72 49.38 1.19 32.50
N GLU A 73 50.17 1.40 33.55
CA GLU A 73 51.61 1.06 33.57
C GLU A 73 51.83 -0.44 33.32
N VAL A 74 51.07 -1.30 34.00
CA VAL A 74 51.14 -2.75 33.80
C VAL A 74 50.73 -3.11 32.36
N THR A 75 49.71 -2.45 31.82
CA THR A 75 49.28 -2.65 30.43
C THR A 75 50.34 -2.20 29.44
N GLU A 76 50.99 -1.06 29.65
CA GLU A 76 52.10 -0.60 28.82
C GLU A 76 53.30 -1.56 28.90
N GLN A 77 53.62 -2.08 30.09
CA GLN A 77 54.68 -3.09 30.25
C GLN A 77 54.33 -4.39 29.52
N PHE A 78 53.09 -4.87 29.60
CA PHE A 78 52.63 -6.03 28.83
C PHE A 78 52.66 -5.76 27.33
N LEU A 79 52.21 -4.58 26.88
CA LEU A 79 52.24 -4.19 25.47
C LEU A 79 53.66 -4.02 24.93
N ALA A 80 54.63 -3.66 25.79
CA ALA A 80 56.04 -3.56 25.42
C ALA A 80 56.70 -4.95 25.27
N VAL A 81 56.29 -5.93 26.08
CA VAL A 81 56.87 -7.29 26.06
C VAL A 81 56.15 -8.23 25.09
N LEU A 82 54.87 -7.97 24.78
CA LEU A 82 54.07 -8.76 23.83
C LEU A 82 54.72 -8.93 22.44
N PRO A 83 55.34 -7.90 21.84
CA PRO A 83 56.09 -8.04 20.59
C PRO A 83 57.25 -9.02 20.70
N ASP A 84 58.01 -8.98 21.80
CA ASP A 84 59.14 -9.88 22.02
C ASP A 84 58.65 -11.32 22.27
N ILE A 85 57.57 -11.50 23.04
CA ILE A 85 56.93 -12.81 23.22
C ILE A 85 56.40 -13.33 21.88
N LYS A 86 55.78 -12.47 21.07
CA LYS A 86 55.30 -12.81 19.74
C LYS A 86 56.47 -13.24 18.86
N GLN A 87 57.57 -12.50 18.86
CA GLN A 87 58.77 -12.84 18.10
C GLN A 87 59.36 -14.17 18.57
N CYS A 88 59.52 -14.38 19.89
CA CYS A 88 59.98 -15.66 20.43
C CYS A 88 59.01 -16.81 20.14
N ALA A 89 57.71 -16.57 20.10
CA ALA A 89 56.71 -17.56 19.73
C ALA A 89 56.74 -17.86 18.24
N GLU A 90 56.98 -16.86 17.38
CA GLU A 90 57.19 -17.04 15.94
C GLU A 90 58.50 -17.79 15.65
N ASP A 91 59.57 -17.47 16.37
CA ASP A 91 60.86 -18.16 16.27
C ASP A 91 60.73 -19.61 16.77
N TRP A 92 60.07 -19.83 17.92
CA TRP A 92 59.75 -21.18 18.39
C TRP A 92 58.84 -21.91 17.43
N LEU A 93 57.83 -21.26 16.84
CA LEU A 93 56.95 -21.87 15.85
C LEU A 93 57.78 -22.33 14.64
N LYS A 94 58.70 -21.48 14.18
CA LYS A 94 59.62 -21.81 13.08
C LYS A 94 60.54 -22.97 13.45
N GLU A 95 61.19 -22.94 14.61
CA GLU A 95 62.03 -24.05 15.08
C GLU A 95 61.24 -25.33 15.32
N ASN A 96 60.00 -25.23 15.79
CA ASN A 96 59.10 -26.35 16.01
C ASN A 96 58.56 -26.91 14.70
N ASP A 97 58.34 -26.08 13.68
CA ASP A 97 57.99 -26.53 12.34
C ASP A 97 59.21 -27.18 11.67
N GLU A 98 60.42 -26.65 11.87
CA GLU A 98 61.66 -27.29 11.46
C GLU A 98 61.86 -28.63 12.19
N LEU A 99 61.67 -28.67 13.51
CA LEU A 99 61.73 -29.89 14.33
C LEU A 99 60.70 -30.90 13.86
N LYS A 100 59.44 -30.49 13.67
CA LYS A 100 58.38 -31.35 13.12
C LYS A 100 58.74 -31.82 11.73
N SER A 101 59.38 -31.00 10.88
CA SER A 101 59.87 -31.42 9.56
C SER A 101 60.97 -32.47 9.68
N VAL A 102 61.84 -32.34 10.67
CA VAL A 102 62.92 -33.30 10.95
C VAL A 102 62.35 -34.57 11.58
N GLU A 103 61.35 -34.47 12.46
CA GLU A 103 60.63 -35.60 13.06
C GLU A 103 59.79 -36.34 12.03
N THR A 104 59.11 -35.63 11.11
CA THR A 104 58.45 -36.27 9.96
C THR A 104 59.48 -36.90 9.05
N ARG A 105 60.61 -36.24 8.74
CA ARG A 105 61.71 -36.88 8.00
C ARG A 105 62.32 -38.08 8.73
N LEU A 106 62.38 -38.05 10.06
CA LEU A 106 62.87 -39.16 10.88
C LEU A 106 61.84 -40.29 10.91
N GLN A 107 60.55 -39.98 11.04
CA GLN A 107 59.46 -40.94 10.88
C GLN A 107 59.44 -41.52 9.48
N ASP A 108 59.64 -40.72 8.44
CA ASP A 108 59.78 -41.15 7.05
C ASP A 108 61.02 -42.03 6.91
N CYS A 109 62.14 -41.70 7.56
CA CYS A 109 63.35 -42.51 7.55
C CYS A 109 63.16 -43.83 8.34
N HIS A 110 62.40 -43.82 9.43
CA HIS A 110 62.01 -45.01 10.18
C HIS A 110 61.00 -45.85 9.39
N GLN A 111 60.07 -45.24 8.67
CA GLN A 111 59.15 -45.91 7.75
C GLN A 111 59.91 -46.48 6.56
N GLN A 112 60.89 -45.76 6.00
CA GLN A 112 61.80 -46.25 4.95
C GLN A 112 62.64 -47.41 5.48
N MET A 113 63.18 -47.32 6.70
CA MET A 113 63.90 -48.40 7.35
C MET A 113 62.99 -49.61 7.64
N ALA A 114 61.73 -49.37 8.05
CA ALA A 114 60.73 -50.41 8.24
C ALA A 114 60.36 -51.07 6.90
N LEU A 115 60.19 -50.29 5.82
CA LEU A 115 59.99 -50.77 4.46
C LEU A 115 61.19 -51.59 3.97
N ILE A 116 62.42 -51.18 4.25
CA ILE A 116 63.64 -51.95 3.95
C ILE A 116 63.64 -53.27 4.72
N LYS A 117 63.34 -53.25 6.03
CA LYS A 117 63.24 -54.47 6.85
C LYS A 117 62.07 -55.37 6.44
N GLU A 118 60.97 -54.80 5.97
CA GLU A 118 59.81 -55.52 5.44
C GLU A 118 60.18 -56.20 4.12
N ILE A 119 60.84 -55.50 3.20
CA ILE A 119 61.42 -56.04 1.95
C ILE A 119 62.43 -57.18 2.25
N GLU A 120 63.31 -57.00 3.23
CA GLU A 120 64.25 -58.03 3.71
C GLU A 120 63.51 -59.26 4.29
N ALA A 121 62.40 -59.05 5.02
CA ALA A 121 61.60 -60.11 5.62
C ALA A 121 60.76 -60.89 4.59
N TYR A 122 60.32 -60.27 3.49
CA TYR A 122 59.58 -60.94 2.42
C TYR A 122 60.48 -61.80 1.52
N GLY A 123 61.80 -61.55 1.47
CA GLY A 123 62.79 -62.41 0.81
C GLY A 123 62.40 -62.83 -0.61
N SER A 124 62.28 -64.14 -0.88
CA SER A 124 61.89 -64.70 -2.18
C SER A 124 60.41 -64.53 -2.55
N ASN A 125 59.56 -64.05 -1.63
CA ASN A 125 58.11 -63.83 -1.82
C ASN A 125 57.77 -62.34 -2.08
N LEU A 126 58.71 -61.56 -2.61
CA LEU A 126 58.60 -60.12 -2.85
C LEU A 126 57.37 -59.71 -3.67
N ASN A 127 56.86 -60.60 -4.53
CA ASN A 127 55.68 -60.38 -5.37
C ASN A 127 54.39 -60.08 -4.58
N ASN A 128 54.33 -60.41 -3.28
CA ASN A 128 53.18 -60.12 -2.41
C ASN A 128 53.32 -58.80 -1.62
N HIS A 129 54.37 -58.00 -1.88
CA HIS A 129 54.64 -56.77 -1.14
C HIS A 129 53.72 -55.60 -1.58
N PRO A 130 53.18 -54.77 -0.66
CA PRO A 130 52.30 -53.64 -0.99
C PRO A 130 52.87 -52.61 -1.98
N LEU A 131 54.20 -52.52 -2.11
CA LEU A 131 54.88 -51.68 -3.10
C LEU A 131 54.63 -52.11 -4.55
N TYR A 132 54.43 -53.41 -4.81
CA TYR A 132 54.01 -53.87 -6.16
C TYR A 132 52.62 -53.35 -6.51
N ALA A 133 51.75 -53.13 -5.52
CA ALA A 133 50.45 -52.50 -5.69
C ALA A 133 50.51 -50.96 -5.70
N ILE A 134 51.67 -50.31 -5.50
CA ILE A 134 51.76 -48.84 -5.43
C ILE A 134 51.45 -48.19 -6.77
N SER A 135 51.89 -48.81 -7.87
CA SER A 135 51.55 -48.39 -9.23
C SER A 135 50.02 -48.47 -9.43
N GLN A 136 49.39 -49.54 -8.95
CA GLN A 136 47.94 -49.71 -9.01
C GLN A 136 47.22 -48.67 -8.13
N LYS A 137 47.65 -48.45 -6.88
CA LYS A 137 47.07 -47.45 -5.96
C LYS A 137 47.25 -46.02 -6.46
N TYR A 138 48.41 -45.68 -7.01
CA TYR A 138 48.65 -44.37 -7.64
C TYR A 138 47.78 -44.18 -8.89
N THR A 139 47.63 -45.23 -9.70
CA THR A 139 46.72 -45.21 -10.85
C THR A 139 45.28 -44.97 -10.39
N SER A 140 44.81 -45.65 -9.36
CA SER A 140 43.48 -45.44 -8.77
C SER A 140 43.32 -44.04 -8.16
N TYR A 141 44.32 -43.51 -7.45
CA TYR A 141 44.32 -42.14 -6.93
C TYR A 141 44.26 -41.12 -8.07
N LYS A 142 45.09 -41.27 -9.10
CA LYS A 142 45.11 -40.38 -10.27
C LYS A 142 43.79 -40.41 -11.02
N GLN A 143 43.19 -41.60 -11.19
CA GLN A 143 41.85 -41.75 -11.77
C GLN A 143 40.80 -41.03 -10.92
N ALA A 144 40.80 -41.20 -9.60
CA ALA A 144 39.86 -40.54 -8.70
C ALA A 144 40.04 -39.02 -8.70
N LYS A 145 41.28 -38.53 -8.63
CA LYS A 145 41.60 -37.10 -8.70
C LYS A 145 41.12 -36.49 -10.02
N ASN A 146 41.45 -37.11 -11.14
CA ASN A 146 41.03 -36.64 -12.46
C ASN A 146 39.50 -36.66 -12.57
N ALA A 147 38.84 -37.72 -12.09
CA ALA A 147 37.38 -37.79 -12.09
C ALA A 147 36.75 -36.66 -11.26
N VAL A 148 37.33 -36.31 -10.11
CA VAL A 148 36.85 -35.16 -9.30
C VAL A 148 37.08 -33.85 -10.03
N GLU A 149 38.27 -33.61 -10.59
CA GLU A 149 38.59 -32.39 -11.34
C GLU A 149 37.70 -32.21 -12.57
N ASP A 150 37.47 -33.29 -13.33
CA ASP A 150 36.60 -33.28 -14.49
C ASP A 150 35.13 -33.07 -14.09
N SER A 151 34.69 -33.68 -12.98
CA SER A 151 33.35 -33.44 -12.42
C SER A 151 33.17 -31.98 -11.98
N MET A 152 34.18 -31.38 -11.32
CA MET A 152 34.14 -29.97 -10.93
C MET A 152 34.07 -29.04 -12.15
N LYS A 153 34.85 -29.31 -13.21
CA LYS A 153 34.76 -28.53 -14.45
C LYS A 153 33.38 -28.64 -15.09
N ALA A 154 32.78 -29.82 -15.08
CA ALA A 154 31.42 -30.02 -15.57
C ALA A 154 30.39 -29.23 -14.74
N LEU A 155 30.50 -29.25 -13.41
CA LEU A 155 29.64 -28.46 -12.51
C LEU A 155 29.76 -26.96 -12.76
N VAL A 156 30.97 -26.43 -12.92
CA VAL A 156 31.20 -25.01 -13.24
C VAL A 156 30.51 -24.62 -14.56
N LYS A 157 30.58 -25.49 -15.58
CA LYS A 157 29.91 -25.24 -16.85
C LYS A 157 28.38 -25.19 -16.66
N ILE A 158 27.81 -26.16 -15.95
CA ILE A 158 26.36 -26.21 -15.68
C ILE A 158 25.90 -24.99 -14.89
N LEU A 159 26.66 -24.57 -13.87
CA LEU A 159 26.35 -23.37 -13.09
C LEU A 159 26.32 -22.12 -13.97
N LYS A 160 27.31 -21.97 -14.87
CA LYS A 160 27.34 -20.85 -15.81
C LYS A 160 26.13 -20.85 -16.75
N ASP A 161 25.72 -22.03 -17.23
CA ASP A 161 24.53 -22.15 -18.07
C ASP A 161 23.26 -21.75 -17.30
N PHE A 162 23.15 -22.12 -16.01
CA PHE A 162 22.04 -21.68 -15.15
C PHE A 162 22.06 -20.18 -14.84
N ASP A 163 23.23 -19.60 -14.53
CA ASP A 163 23.36 -18.16 -14.30
C ASP A 163 22.92 -17.38 -15.55
N THR A 164 23.34 -17.81 -16.74
CA THR A 164 22.95 -17.20 -18.02
C THR A 164 21.42 -17.28 -18.26
N GLN A 165 20.79 -18.41 -17.93
CA GLN A 165 19.34 -18.56 -18.05
C GLN A 165 18.57 -17.64 -17.10
N ILE A 166 19.05 -17.51 -15.85
CA ILE A 166 18.45 -16.64 -14.83
C ILE A 166 18.58 -15.17 -15.25
N GLU A 167 19.76 -14.75 -15.71
CA GLU A 167 20.03 -13.39 -16.20
C GLU A 167 19.18 -13.04 -17.43
N ASN A 168 19.11 -13.93 -18.41
CA ASN A 168 18.28 -13.74 -19.61
C ASN A 168 16.80 -13.61 -19.26
N PHE A 169 16.30 -14.44 -18.33
CA PHE A 169 14.92 -14.35 -17.86
C PHE A 169 14.68 -12.99 -17.19
N ALA A 170 15.53 -12.59 -16.23
CA ALA A 170 15.40 -11.32 -15.53
C ALA A 170 15.41 -10.11 -16.49
N SER A 171 16.35 -10.07 -17.43
CA SER A 171 16.45 -9.00 -18.43
C SER A 171 15.25 -8.96 -19.36
N THR A 172 14.75 -10.12 -19.80
CA THR A 172 13.55 -10.19 -20.65
C THR A 172 12.32 -9.72 -19.88
N THR A 173 12.16 -10.16 -18.63
CA THR A 173 11.05 -9.74 -17.75
C THR A 173 11.08 -8.23 -17.49
N GLU A 174 12.25 -7.63 -17.30
CA GLU A 174 12.40 -6.18 -17.15
C GLU A 174 12.03 -5.44 -18.43
N ALA A 175 12.49 -5.92 -19.60
CA ALA A 175 12.19 -5.30 -20.89
C ALA A 175 10.67 -5.31 -21.19
N ILE A 176 10.00 -6.44 -20.99
CA ILE A 176 8.57 -6.58 -21.32
C ILE A 176 7.64 -5.92 -20.29
N ASN A 177 8.05 -5.82 -19.02
CA ASN A 177 7.29 -5.09 -17.99
C ASN A 177 7.60 -3.59 -17.96
N GLY A 178 8.68 -3.17 -18.60
CA GLY A 178 9.06 -1.78 -18.78
C GLY A 178 8.30 -1.08 -19.92
N PRO A 179 8.74 0.12 -20.32
CA PRO A 179 8.06 0.92 -21.33
C PRO A 179 8.21 0.36 -22.77
N GLN A 180 9.13 -0.58 -23.00
CA GLN A 180 9.49 -1.06 -24.33
C GLN A 180 8.32 -1.71 -25.06
N LEU A 181 7.53 -2.54 -24.36
CA LEU A 181 6.37 -3.19 -24.96
C LEU A 181 5.34 -2.15 -25.42
N MET A 182 5.06 -1.15 -24.59
CA MET A 182 4.12 -0.08 -24.94
C MET A 182 4.62 0.74 -26.13
N ALA A 183 5.94 0.97 -26.24
CA ALA A 183 6.53 1.62 -27.40
C ALA A 183 6.29 0.81 -28.70
N TRP A 184 6.48 -0.51 -28.66
CA TRP A 184 6.17 -1.37 -29.82
C TRP A 184 4.67 -1.37 -30.14
N VAL A 185 3.80 -1.48 -29.14
CA VAL A 185 2.34 -1.42 -29.37
C VAL A 185 1.97 -0.10 -30.04
N GLN A 186 2.52 1.03 -29.58
CA GLN A 186 2.27 2.34 -30.19
C GLN A 186 2.75 2.41 -31.64
N GLU A 187 4.00 1.99 -31.91
CA GLU A 187 4.60 1.98 -33.25
C GLU A 187 3.76 1.20 -34.28
N PHE A 188 3.17 0.07 -33.86
CA PHE A 188 2.36 -0.79 -34.75
C PHE A 188 0.84 -0.60 -34.60
N SER A 189 0.38 0.39 -33.83
CA SER A 189 -1.06 0.65 -33.61
C SER A 189 -1.66 1.67 -34.57
N GLY A 190 -0.84 2.47 -35.26
CA GLY A 190 -1.29 3.51 -36.20
C GLY A 190 -2.05 2.93 -37.40
N SER A 191 -3.04 3.68 -37.89
CA SER A 191 -3.66 3.36 -39.17
C SER A 191 -2.63 3.52 -40.28
N SER A 192 -2.41 2.48 -41.08
CA SER A 192 -1.55 2.51 -42.28
C SER A 192 -2.23 3.31 -43.41
N GLU A 193 -2.75 4.49 -43.08
CA GLU A 193 -3.43 5.44 -43.99
C GLU A 193 -2.45 6.33 -44.76
N GLU A 194 -1.14 6.08 -44.67
CA GLU A 194 -0.22 6.58 -45.69
C GLU A 194 -0.58 5.90 -47.01
N GLU A 195 -1.24 6.70 -47.87
CA GLU A 195 -1.73 6.37 -49.20
C GLU A 195 -0.84 5.33 -49.90
N GLU A 196 -1.43 4.19 -50.29
CA GLU A 196 -0.86 3.22 -51.20
C GLU A 196 -0.62 3.90 -52.57
N GLN A 197 0.40 4.74 -52.67
CA GLN A 197 0.74 5.38 -53.92
C GLN A 197 1.34 4.32 -54.84
N PRO A 198 0.76 4.10 -56.03
CA PRO A 198 1.28 3.11 -56.95
C PRO A 198 2.72 3.48 -57.38
N ILE A 199 3.69 2.68 -56.94
CA ILE A 199 5.13 2.84 -57.12
C ILE A 199 5.46 2.96 -58.61
N PHE A 200 4.74 2.21 -59.46
CA PHE A 200 5.00 2.12 -60.89
C PHE A 200 4.17 3.08 -61.75
N GLU A 201 3.32 3.92 -61.16
CA GLU A 201 2.46 4.84 -61.93
C GLU A 201 3.30 5.83 -62.77
N HIS A 202 4.46 6.24 -62.25
CA HIS A 202 5.39 7.16 -62.91
C HIS A 202 6.08 6.58 -64.16
N ILE A 203 6.16 5.25 -64.30
CA ILE A 203 6.80 4.58 -65.44
C ILE A 203 5.80 3.90 -66.39
N LYS A 204 4.52 3.92 -66.01
CA LYS A 204 3.41 3.29 -66.72
C LYS A 204 3.32 3.73 -68.18
N GLU A 205 3.36 5.04 -68.41
CA GLU A 205 3.28 5.63 -69.75
C GLU A 205 4.50 5.25 -70.63
N PHE A 206 5.70 5.28 -70.05
CA PHE A 206 6.93 4.89 -70.75
C PHE A 206 6.93 3.42 -71.19
N LEU A 207 6.60 2.50 -70.27
CA LEU A 207 6.58 1.06 -70.56
C LEU A 207 5.47 0.69 -71.56
N THR A 208 4.34 1.38 -71.50
CA THR A 208 3.24 1.21 -72.45
C THR A 208 3.66 1.66 -73.85
N ASN A 209 4.29 2.83 -73.96
CA ASN A 209 4.77 3.38 -75.23
C ASN A 209 5.95 2.57 -75.83
N ALA A 210 6.75 1.89 -74.99
CA ALA A 210 7.82 1.00 -75.43
C ALA A 210 7.35 -0.41 -75.86
N GLY A 211 6.04 -0.70 -75.82
CA GLY A 211 5.48 -2.01 -76.15
C GLY A 211 5.70 -3.09 -75.09
N GLN A 212 6.09 -2.71 -73.87
CA GLN A 212 6.42 -3.61 -72.75
C GLN A 212 5.25 -3.78 -71.77
N GLY A 213 4.00 -3.84 -72.26
CA GLY A 213 2.81 -3.93 -71.41
C GLY A 213 2.76 -5.17 -70.50
N ALA A 214 3.37 -6.29 -70.92
CA ALA A 214 3.48 -7.49 -70.09
C ALA A 214 4.40 -7.27 -68.86
N MET A 215 5.47 -6.48 -69.01
CA MET A 215 6.35 -6.13 -67.90
C MET A 215 5.65 -5.20 -66.91
N LEU A 216 4.86 -4.24 -67.40
CA LEU A 216 4.04 -3.37 -66.56
C LEU A 216 3.04 -4.17 -65.71
N SER A 217 2.34 -5.13 -66.31
CA SER A 217 1.40 -5.99 -65.57
C SER A 217 2.09 -6.86 -64.52
N GLN A 218 3.30 -7.35 -64.78
CA GLN A 218 4.11 -8.07 -63.79
C GLN A 218 4.55 -7.15 -62.64
N CYS A 219 4.91 -5.90 -62.94
CA CYS A 219 5.24 -4.90 -61.92
C CYS A 219 4.03 -4.57 -61.03
N GLU A 220 2.85 -4.32 -61.62
CA GLU A 220 1.60 -4.08 -60.87
C GLU A 220 1.23 -5.30 -60.02
N GLN A 221 1.37 -6.52 -60.54
CA GLN A 221 1.14 -7.74 -59.77
C GLN A 221 2.11 -7.86 -58.58
N ALA A 222 3.41 -7.71 -58.82
CA ALA A 222 4.42 -7.77 -57.77
C ALA A 222 4.21 -6.70 -56.69
N GLU A 223 3.74 -5.52 -57.09
CA GLU A 223 3.35 -4.44 -56.18
C GLU A 223 2.15 -4.84 -55.32
N THR A 224 1.09 -5.40 -55.91
CA THR A 224 -0.06 -5.89 -55.13
C THR A 224 0.31 -7.00 -54.16
N GLU A 225 1.19 -7.93 -54.56
CA GLU A 225 1.70 -9.00 -53.69
C GLU A 225 2.54 -8.44 -52.53
N LEU A 226 3.37 -7.41 -52.80
CA LEU A 226 4.15 -6.73 -51.77
C LEU A 226 3.23 -6.03 -50.75
N TYR A 227 2.24 -5.27 -51.19
CA TYR A 227 1.30 -4.59 -50.30
C TYR A 227 0.47 -5.60 -49.48
N GLN A 228 0.03 -6.70 -50.09
CA GLN A 228 -0.64 -7.78 -49.36
C GLN A 228 0.26 -8.40 -48.30
N SER A 229 1.53 -8.69 -48.63
CA SER A 229 2.50 -9.23 -47.69
C SER A 229 2.80 -8.26 -46.54
N MET A 230 2.91 -6.96 -46.83
CA MET A 230 3.10 -5.90 -45.83
C MET A 230 1.89 -5.81 -44.88
N LYS A 231 0.66 -5.82 -45.42
CA LYS A 231 -0.57 -5.85 -44.61
C LYS A 231 -0.67 -7.08 -43.73
N GLN A 232 -0.37 -8.27 -44.28
CA GLN A 232 -0.35 -9.51 -43.52
C GLN A 232 0.71 -9.48 -42.41
N THR A 233 1.91 -8.99 -42.71
CA THR A 233 3.00 -8.86 -41.73
C THR A 233 2.60 -7.91 -40.61
N HIS A 234 2.03 -6.74 -40.95
CA HIS A 234 1.54 -5.79 -39.96
C HIS A 234 0.46 -6.38 -39.06
N HIS A 235 -0.51 -7.11 -39.63
CA HIS A 235 -1.55 -7.78 -38.86
C HIS A 235 -1.00 -8.88 -37.93
N LEU A 236 -0.02 -9.66 -38.42
CA LEU A 236 0.65 -10.69 -37.61
C LEU A 236 1.46 -10.06 -36.47
N VAL A 237 2.21 -8.99 -36.73
CA VAL A 237 2.96 -8.26 -35.70
C VAL A 237 2.02 -7.74 -34.64
N ARG A 238 0.90 -7.11 -35.03
CA ARG A 238 -0.11 -6.63 -34.09
C ARG A 238 -0.69 -7.76 -33.24
N SER A 239 -1.06 -8.89 -33.86
CA SER A 239 -1.56 -10.07 -33.15
C SER A 239 -0.54 -10.64 -32.16
N CYS A 240 0.75 -10.68 -32.53
CA CYS A 240 1.84 -11.10 -31.66
C CYS A 240 2.02 -10.14 -30.47
N LEU A 241 1.96 -8.83 -30.71
CA LEU A 241 2.04 -7.81 -29.66
C LEU A 241 0.84 -7.86 -28.71
N GLU A 242 -0.35 -8.14 -29.22
CA GLU A 242 -1.56 -8.35 -28.42
C GLU A 242 -1.41 -9.59 -27.52
N LEU A 243 -0.96 -10.72 -28.06
CA LEU A 243 -0.67 -11.94 -27.29
C LEU A 243 0.42 -11.71 -26.23
N LEU A 244 1.50 -11.00 -26.60
CA LEU A 244 2.56 -10.65 -25.67
C LEU A 244 2.06 -9.74 -24.55
N SER A 245 1.19 -8.78 -24.87
CA SER A 245 0.56 -7.89 -23.87
C SER A 245 -0.34 -8.66 -22.91
N GLN A 246 -1.12 -9.64 -23.40
CA GLN A 246 -1.91 -10.53 -22.56
C GLN A 246 -1.02 -11.38 -21.65
N TYR A 247 0.07 -11.95 -22.19
CA TYR A 247 1.04 -12.70 -21.39
C TYR A 247 1.65 -11.83 -20.29
N VAL A 248 2.08 -10.61 -20.63
CA VAL A 248 2.65 -9.67 -19.65
C VAL A 248 1.64 -9.34 -18.56
N ALA A 249 0.40 -9.03 -18.92
CA ALA A 249 -0.67 -8.74 -17.97
C ALA A 249 -0.91 -9.88 -16.97
N VAL A 250 -0.82 -11.14 -17.40
CA VAL A 250 -0.93 -12.31 -16.51
C VAL A 250 0.35 -12.54 -15.72
N SER A 251 1.53 -12.42 -16.35
CA SER A 251 2.83 -12.66 -15.72
C SER A 251 3.11 -11.73 -14.54
N GLN A 252 2.50 -10.55 -14.54
CA GLN A 252 2.61 -9.56 -13.47
C GLN A 252 1.99 -10.02 -12.14
N TYR A 253 1.16 -11.05 -12.14
CA TYR A 253 0.61 -11.66 -10.92
C TYR A 253 1.48 -12.82 -10.40
N TYR A 254 2.56 -13.17 -11.09
CA TYR A 254 3.41 -14.29 -10.72
C TYR A 254 4.22 -13.96 -9.45
N PRO A 255 4.11 -14.75 -8.36
CA PRO A 255 4.75 -14.39 -7.10
C PRO A 255 6.28 -14.55 -7.14
N GLN A 256 7.00 -13.59 -6.56
CA GLN A 256 8.48 -13.60 -6.54
C GLN A 256 9.06 -14.84 -5.84
N SER A 257 8.42 -15.35 -4.80
CA SER A 257 8.87 -16.59 -4.15
C SER A 257 8.90 -17.78 -5.11
N HIS A 258 7.93 -17.89 -6.04
CA HIS A 258 7.91 -18.98 -7.00
C HIS A 258 9.06 -18.91 -8.00
N THR A 259 9.53 -17.71 -8.36
CA THR A 259 10.77 -17.55 -9.13
C THR A 259 12.01 -17.95 -8.32
N GLU A 260 12.08 -17.63 -7.03
CA GLU A 260 13.21 -18.05 -6.16
C GLU A 260 13.26 -19.57 -5.95
N TYR A 261 12.11 -20.22 -5.81
CA TYR A 261 11.99 -21.67 -5.67
C TYR A 261 11.94 -22.41 -7.02
N HIS A 262 12.12 -21.69 -8.13
CA HIS A 262 12.13 -22.32 -9.44
C HIS A 262 13.28 -23.34 -9.54
N ARG A 263 13.04 -24.46 -10.24
CA ARG A 263 13.96 -25.61 -10.31
C ARG A 263 15.38 -25.20 -10.71
N VAL A 264 15.51 -24.30 -11.68
CA VAL A 264 16.82 -23.80 -12.16
C VAL A 264 17.57 -23.05 -11.04
N VAL A 265 16.89 -22.19 -10.30
CA VAL A 265 17.49 -21.42 -9.19
C VAL A 265 17.89 -22.34 -8.04
N MET A 266 17.02 -23.30 -7.70
CA MET A 266 17.27 -24.29 -6.64
C MET A 266 18.42 -25.24 -7.01
N PHE A 267 18.43 -25.78 -8.23
CA PHE A 267 19.54 -26.62 -8.72
C PHE A 267 20.85 -25.85 -8.76
N ARG A 268 20.83 -24.59 -9.21
CA ARG A 268 22.00 -23.72 -9.16
C ARG A 268 22.53 -23.57 -7.73
N LYS A 269 21.65 -23.31 -6.74
CA LYS A 269 22.01 -23.24 -5.31
C LYS A 269 22.61 -24.55 -4.80
N PHE A 270 22.00 -25.69 -5.11
CA PHE A 270 22.48 -27.00 -4.65
C PHE A 270 23.83 -27.37 -5.27
N LEU A 271 24.02 -27.14 -6.57
CA LEU A 271 25.27 -27.45 -7.26
C LEU A 271 26.41 -26.52 -6.82
N ALA A 272 26.11 -25.25 -6.50
CA ALA A 272 27.09 -24.33 -5.91
C ALA A 272 27.60 -24.85 -4.56
N ALA A 273 26.70 -25.30 -3.68
CA ALA A 273 27.08 -25.89 -2.39
C ALA A 273 27.93 -27.17 -2.53
N ALA A 274 27.61 -28.03 -3.51
CA ALA A 274 28.42 -29.21 -3.83
C ALA A 274 29.83 -28.84 -4.32
N LEU A 275 29.93 -27.79 -5.15
CA LEU A 275 31.20 -27.31 -5.71
C LEU A 275 32.11 -26.67 -4.64
N GLU A 276 31.53 -25.87 -3.73
CA GLU A 276 32.27 -25.18 -2.67
C GLU A 276 32.82 -26.14 -1.61
N SER A 277 31.99 -27.07 -1.13
CA SER A 277 32.34 -27.97 -0.03
C SER A 277 33.35 -29.05 -0.43
N LYS A 278 33.31 -29.53 -1.68
CA LYS A 278 34.10 -30.67 -2.18
C LYS A 278 33.99 -31.93 -1.30
N SER A 279 32.92 -32.04 -0.52
CA SER A 279 32.68 -33.13 0.43
C SER A 279 31.71 -34.14 -0.18
N PRO A 280 31.99 -35.45 -0.04
CA PRO A 280 31.07 -36.50 -0.49
C PRO A 280 29.77 -36.51 0.34
N GLU A 281 29.79 -36.06 1.60
CA GLU A 281 28.58 -35.92 2.41
C GLU A 281 27.65 -34.86 1.83
N VAL A 282 28.18 -33.68 1.47
CA VAL A 282 27.40 -32.58 0.88
C VAL A 282 26.86 -32.96 -0.49
N CYS A 283 27.62 -33.68 -1.32
CA CYS A 283 27.12 -34.22 -2.58
C CYS A 283 25.94 -35.18 -2.38
N ARG A 284 25.97 -36.03 -1.34
CA ARG A 284 24.86 -36.93 -1.00
C ARG A 284 23.65 -36.15 -0.49
N GLU A 285 23.86 -35.12 0.32
CA GLU A 285 22.79 -34.23 0.78
C GLU A 285 22.11 -33.51 -0.39
N VAL A 286 22.89 -32.90 -1.28
CA VAL A 286 22.40 -32.27 -2.51
C VAL A 286 21.60 -33.25 -3.36
N SER A 287 22.10 -34.48 -3.55
CA SER A 287 21.36 -35.51 -4.28
C SER A 287 20.02 -35.86 -3.63
N ASN A 288 19.96 -35.91 -2.29
CA ASN A 288 18.72 -36.12 -1.55
C ASN A 288 17.77 -34.93 -1.71
N GLN A 289 18.27 -33.70 -1.65
CA GLN A 289 17.48 -32.47 -1.85
C GLN A 289 16.87 -32.40 -3.26
N VAL A 290 17.65 -32.74 -4.29
CA VAL A 290 17.15 -32.84 -5.69
C VAL A 290 16.07 -33.91 -5.81
N THR A 291 16.28 -35.08 -5.21
CA THR A 291 15.31 -36.19 -5.25
C THR A 291 14.02 -35.81 -4.53
N ALA A 292 14.12 -35.15 -3.37
CA ALA A 292 12.97 -34.67 -2.63
C ALA A 292 12.18 -33.62 -3.43
N LEU A 293 12.87 -32.68 -4.09
CA LEU A 293 12.22 -31.62 -4.89
C LEU A 293 11.49 -32.20 -6.10
N ILE A 294 12.05 -33.23 -6.76
CA ILE A 294 11.38 -33.92 -7.88
C ILE A 294 10.17 -34.72 -7.38
N ASN A 295 10.29 -35.39 -6.23
CA ASN A 295 9.22 -36.22 -5.68
C ASN A 295 8.09 -35.42 -5.03
N ALA A 296 8.35 -34.19 -4.58
CA ALA A 296 7.34 -33.32 -3.97
C ALA A 296 6.20 -32.94 -4.93
N ASP A 297 6.42 -33.00 -6.25
CA ASP A 297 5.37 -32.73 -7.24
C ASP A 297 4.38 -33.89 -7.42
N ASN A 298 4.71 -35.10 -6.95
CA ASN A 298 3.83 -36.27 -7.07
C ASN A 298 2.79 -36.40 -5.93
N ASN A 299 2.90 -35.61 -4.85
CA ASN A 299 2.08 -35.75 -3.62
C ASN A 299 1.06 -34.60 -3.41
N LYS A 300 0.75 -33.80 -4.44
CA LYS A 300 -0.03 -32.54 -4.34
C LYS A 300 -1.49 -32.67 -4.79
N ASP A 301 -2.15 -33.81 -4.60
CA ASP A 301 -3.53 -33.98 -5.09
C ASP A 301 -4.49 -32.91 -4.52
N ASP A 302 -4.43 -32.63 -3.21
CA ASP A 302 -5.30 -31.62 -2.58
C ASP A 302 -4.99 -30.19 -3.02
N THR A 303 -3.71 -29.80 -3.10
CA THR A 303 -3.28 -28.47 -3.58
C THR A 303 -3.68 -28.27 -5.05
N SER A 304 -3.53 -29.31 -5.87
CA SER A 304 -3.90 -29.28 -7.28
C SER A 304 -5.41 -29.09 -7.45
N GLN A 305 -6.23 -29.78 -6.65
CA GLN A 305 -7.68 -29.60 -6.64
C GLN A 305 -8.08 -28.19 -6.18
N GLN A 306 -7.39 -27.61 -5.20
CA GLN A 306 -7.64 -26.22 -4.79
C GLN A 306 -7.37 -25.22 -5.91
N ILE A 307 -6.26 -25.38 -6.64
CA ILE A 307 -5.92 -24.52 -7.79
C ILE A 307 -6.96 -24.67 -8.92
N ILE A 308 -7.39 -25.90 -9.21
CA ILE A 308 -8.45 -26.15 -10.22
C ILE A 308 -9.76 -25.47 -9.81
N ASN A 309 -10.17 -25.61 -8.56
CA ASN A 309 -11.39 -24.98 -8.03
C ASN A 309 -11.28 -23.45 -8.07
N TYR A 310 -10.12 -22.89 -7.72
CA TYR A 310 -9.86 -21.45 -7.82
C TYR A 310 -10.00 -20.96 -9.27
N ASN A 311 -9.43 -21.68 -10.23
CA ASN A 311 -9.53 -21.36 -11.66
C ASN A 311 -10.98 -21.42 -12.15
N PHE A 312 -11.75 -22.44 -11.77
CA PHE A 312 -13.17 -22.54 -12.14
C PHE A 312 -13.99 -21.36 -11.62
N ARG A 313 -13.71 -20.89 -10.41
CA ARG A 313 -14.38 -19.69 -9.86
C ARG A 313 -14.01 -18.42 -10.64
N LEU A 314 -12.73 -18.22 -10.98
CA LEU A 314 -12.32 -17.11 -11.85
C LEU A 314 -12.99 -17.16 -13.22
N GLN A 315 -13.15 -18.34 -13.81
CA GLN A 315 -13.86 -18.51 -15.08
C GLN A 315 -15.33 -18.09 -14.96
N ASN A 316 -16.00 -18.46 -13.88
CA ASN A 316 -17.39 -18.05 -13.64
C ASN A 316 -17.51 -16.52 -13.48
N MET A 317 -16.61 -15.91 -12.72
CA MET A 317 -16.57 -14.44 -12.57
C MET A 317 -16.33 -13.74 -13.91
N ASN A 318 -15.40 -14.24 -14.71
CA ASN A 318 -15.14 -13.71 -16.06
C ASN A 318 -16.36 -13.87 -16.98
N ALA A 319 -17.05 -15.02 -16.92
CA ALA A 319 -18.27 -15.23 -17.71
C ALA A 319 -19.39 -14.26 -17.31
N GLU A 320 -19.56 -14.00 -16.01
CA GLU A 320 -20.54 -13.03 -15.50
C GLU A 320 -20.18 -11.59 -15.90
N ALA A 321 -18.90 -11.21 -15.78
CA ALA A 321 -18.42 -9.89 -16.21
C ALA A 321 -18.65 -9.67 -17.71
N ASN A 322 -18.36 -10.67 -18.55
CA ASN A 322 -18.64 -10.61 -19.99
C ASN A 322 -20.14 -10.51 -20.29
N ALA A 323 -20.99 -11.23 -19.55
CA ALA A 323 -22.44 -11.11 -19.70
C ALA A 323 -22.94 -9.70 -19.33
N ASN A 324 -22.39 -9.09 -18.29
CA ASN A 324 -22.72 -7.72 -17.89
C ASN A 324 -22.21 -6.69 -18.89
N LEU A 325 -21.01 -6.86 -19.43
CA LEU A 325 -20.45 -6.01 -20.49
C LEU A 325 -21.32 -6.07 -21.75
N ASN A 326 -21.75 -7.27 -22.17
CA ASN A 326 -22.64 -7.42 -23.34
C ASN A 326 -23.98 -6.71 -23.13
N LYS A 327 -24.59 -6.82 -21.93
CA LYS A 327 -25.80 -6.06 -21.59
C LYS A 327 -25.57 -4.54 -21.63
N ALA A 328 -24.41 -4.06 -21.17
CA ALA A 328 -24.07 -2.64 -21.22
C ALA A 328 -23.90 -2.15 -22.66
N ILE A 329 -23.26 -2.95 -23.53
CA ILE A 329 -23.12 -2.66 -24.96
C ILE A 329 -24.49 -2.64 -25.64
N GLU A 330 -25.38 -3.60 -25.35
CA GLU A 330 -26.75 -3.62 -25.87
C GLU A 330 -27.53 -2.36 -25.46
N ARG A 331 -27.41 -1.93 -24.19
CA ARG A 331 -28.00 -0.67 -23.71
C ARG A 331 -27.46 0.54 -24.46
N LEU A 332 -26.14 0.64 -24.60
CA LEU A 332 -25.50 1.72 -25.35
C LEU A 332 -25.99 1.77 -26.81
N GLN A 333 -26.17 0.62 -27.45
CA GLN A 333 -26.72 0.54 -28.81
C GLN A 333 -28.18 1.03 -28.86
N LEU A 334 -29.02 0.68 -27.89
CA LEU A 334 -30.40 1.17 -27.79
C LEU A 334 -30.48 2.68 -27.55
N GLU A 335 -29.49 3.25 -26.88
CA GLU A 335 -29.38 4.69 -26.59
C GLU A 335 -28.81 5.52 -27.75
N GLY A 336 -28.49 4.89 -28.88
CA GLY A 336 -28.00 5.56 -30.10
C GLY A 336 -26.53 5.29 -30.42
N GLY A 337 -25.89 4.33 -29.75
CA GLY A 337 -24.51 3.91 -30.01
C GLY A 337 -23.46 4.83 -29.40
N PRO A 338 -22.17 4.66 -29.76
CA PRO A 338 -21.06 5.43 -29.17
C PRO A 338 -21.17 6.95 -29.43
N ASP A 339 -21.81 7.35 -30.53
CA ASP A 339 -21.98 8.76 -30.91
C ASP A 339 -23.13 9.46 -30.17
N ALA A 340 -24.02 8.71 -29.50
CA ALA A 340 -25.17 9.26 -28.80
C ALA A 340 -24.77 10.31 -27.75
N LEU A 341 -23.68 10.05 -27.02
CA LEU A 341 -23.16 10.98 -26.02
C LEU A 341 -22.70 12.29 -26.66
N ALA A 342 -22.00 12.21 -27.80
CA ALA A 342 -21.51 13.40 -28.51
C ALA A 342 -22.69 14.22 -29.06
N LEU A 343 -23.70 13.57 -29.63
CA LEU A 343 -24.92 14.22 -30.11
C LEU A 343 -25.71 14.89 -28.98
N ALA A 344 -25.85 14.21 -27.84
CA ALA A 344 -26.52 14.76 -26.66
C ALA A 344 -25.77 15.97 -26.10
N GLN A 345 -24.43 15.92 -26.04
CA GLN A 345 -23.61 17.05 -25.62
C GLN A 345 -23.74 18.25 -26.56
N GLU A 346 -23.79 18.01 -27.87
CA GLU A 346 -23.95 19.08 -28.85
C GLU A 346 -25.33 19.72 -28.77
N ALA A 347 -26.40 18.92 -28.72
CA ALA A 347 -27.76 19.41 -28.52
C ALA A 347 -27.89 20.22 -27.21
N TYR A 348 -27.24 19.77 -26.14
CA TYR A 348 -27.19 20.50 -24.87
C TYR A 348 -26.46 21.86 -25.01
N ARG A 349 -25.29 21.91 -25.68
CA ARG A 349 -24.56 23.16 -25.92
C ARG A 349 -25.37 24.14 -26.77
N GLU A 350 -26.03 23.63 -27.80
CA GLU A 350 -26.91 24.42 -28.66
C GLU A 350 -28.07 25.00 -27.86
N ALA A 351 -28.76 24.18 -27.05
CA ALA A 351 -29.84 24.63 -26.17
C ALA A 351 -29.37 25.72 -25.19
N LYS A 352 -28.21 25.54 -24.55
CA LYS A 352 -27.63 26.54 -23.63
C LYS A 352 -27.33 27.86 -24.33
N THR A 353 -26.80 27.80 -25.55
CA THR A 353 -26.50 28.97 -26.38
C THR A 353 -27.79 29.69 -26.81
N ASN A 354 -28.82 28.94 -27.22
CA ASN A 354 -30.11 29.47 -27.60
C ASN A 354 -30.82 30.17 -26.42
N ILE A 355 -30.80 29.57 -25.23
CA ILE A 355 -31.33 30.20 -24.01
C ILE A 355 -30.57 31.50 -23.70
N SER A 356 -29.24 31.47 -23.75
CA SER A 356 -28.41 32.66 -23.51
C SER A 356 -28.69 33.79 -24.51
N ASN A 357 -28.84 33.45 -25.79
CA ASN A 357 -29.20 34.41 -26.83
C ASN A 357 -30.58 35.01 -26.59
N TRP A 358 -31.58 34.18 -26.29
CA TRP A 358 -32.95 34.63 -25.97
C TRP A 358 -32.99 35.59 -24.77
N VAL A 359 -32.25 35.29 -23.70
CA VAL A 359 -32.14 36.16 -22.51
C VAL A 359 -31.54 37.53 -22.86
N ARG A 360 -30.64 37.59 -23.85
CA ARG A 360 -30.00 38.84 -24.28
C ARG A 360 -30.85 39.66 -25.25
N THR A 361 -31.70 39.03 -26.06
CA THR A 361 -32.45 39.69 -27.14
C THR A 361 -33.84 40.14 -26.72
N GLU A 362 -34.53 39.39 -25.85
CA GLU A 362 -35.94 39.61 -25.53
C GLU A 362 -36.12 40.36 -24.19
N GLU A 363 -36.92 41.43 -24.20
CA GLU A 363 -37.22 42.19 -22.98
C GLU A 363 -38.07 41.37 -22.00
N GLY A 364 -37.60 41.26 -20.75
CA GLY A 364 -38.26 40.48 -19.71
C GLY A 364 -37.97 38.98 -19.73
N ALA A 365 -37.19 38.49 -20.71
CA ALA A 365 -36.79 37.08 -20.80
C ALA A 365 -36.02 36.60 -19.56
N ALA A 366 -35.11 37.42 -19.02
CA ALA A 366 -34.38 37.11 -17.80
C ALA A 366 -35.30 36.83 -16.60
N ALA A 367 -36.34 37.65 -16.40
CA ALA A 367 -37.30 37.47 -15.30
C ALA A 367 -38.23 36.27 -15.53
N ALA A 368 -38.60 36.00 -16.79
CA ALA A 368 -39.37 34.81 -17.15
C ALA A 368 -38.56 33.53 -16.91
N LEU A 369 -37.28 33.51 -17.30
CA LEU A 369 -36.36 32.39 -17.03
C LEU A 369 -36.22 32.15 -15.53
N GLU A 370 -35.97 33.22 -14.77
CA GLU A 370 -35.81 33.14 -13.31
C GLU A 370 -37.07 32.54 -12.65
N CYS A 371 -38.27 32.96 -13.05
CA CYS A 371 -39.53 32.37 -12.57
C CYS A 371 -39.65 30.86 -12.85
N VAL A 372 -39.28 30.41 -14.05
CA VAL A 372 -39.32 28.99 -14.43
C VAL A 372 -38.28 28.20 -13.65
N VAL A 373 -37.04 28.69 -13.59
CA VAL A 373 -35.93 28.04 -12.89
C VAL A 373 -36.20 27.95 -11.39
N ILE A 374 -36.75 28.98 -10.74
CA ILE A 374 -37.19 28.90 -9.33
C ILE A 374 -38.17 27.73 -9.14
N GLY A 375 -39.10 27.53 -10.08
CA GLY A 375 -40.03 26.42 -10.01
C GLY A 375 -39.38 25.05 -10.19
N MET A 376 -38.44 24.94 -11.14
CA MET A 376 -37.69 23.70 -11.38
C MET A 376 -36.80 23.36 -10.19
N LEU A 377 -36.05 24.33 -9.67
CA LEU A 377 -35.18 24.17 -8.50
C LEU A 377 -35.97 23.80 -7.24
N CYS A 378 -37.16 24.37 -7.03
CA CYS A 378 -38.03 24.01 -5.90
C CYS A 378 -38.48 22.53 -5.97
N ASN A 379 -38.89 22.07 -7.16
CA ASN A 379 -39.26 20.66 -7.37
C ASN A 379 -38.05 19.72 -7.20
N LEU A 380 -36.91 20.12 -7.77
CA LEU A 380 -35.66 19.37 -7.64
C LEU A 380 -35.24 19.24 -6.17
N ASN A 381 -35.28 20.33 -5.40
CA ASN A 381 -34.95 20.32 -3.99
C ASN A 381 -35.88 19.39 -3.17
N ARG A 382 -37.18 19.37 -3.51
CA ARG A 382 -38.12 18.43 -2.91
C ARG A 382 -37.77 16.97 -3.23
N ARG A 383 -37.45 16.66 -4.48
CA ARG A 383 -37.01 15.32 -4.88
C ARG A 383 -35.73 14.92 -4.15
N TYR A 384 -34.80 15.86 -4.01
CA TYR A 384 -33.56 15.67 -3.27
C TYR A 384 -33.83 15.33 -1.80
N LEU A 385 -34.68 16.11 -1.11
CA LEU A 385 -35.10 15.82 0.27
C LEU A 385 -35.77 14.46 0.42
N MET A 386 -36.60 14.02 -0.55
CA MET A 386 -37.18 12.68 -0.51
C MET A 386 -36.11 11.59 -0.57
N LEU A 387 -35.10 11.77 -1.43
CA LEU A 387 -33.98 10.85 -1.58
C LEU A 387 -33.10 10.82 -0.32
N GLU A 388 -32.79 11.99 0.25
CA GLU A 388 -32.02 12.11 1.49
C GLU A 388 -32.74 11.47 2.68
N ASN A 389 -34.05 11.66 2.82
CA ASN A 389 -34.86 11.00 3.85
C ASN A 389 -34.90 9.48 3.65
N GLY A 390 -35.01 9.02 2.40
CA GLY A 390 -34.92 7.60 2.06
C GLY A 390 -33.57 7.00 2.46
N ALA A 391 -32.48 7.71 2.15
CA ALA A 391 -31.12 7.31 2.53
C ALA A 391 -30.93 7.29 4.06
N GLN A 392 -31.43 8.32 4.76
CA GLN A 392 -31.41 8.36 6.23
C GLN A 392 -32.15 7.17 6.85
N SER A 393 -33.31 6.81 6.27
CA SER A 393 -34.12 5.68 6.73
C SER A 393 -33.47 4.32 6.44
N ALA A 394 -32.68 4.21 5.37
CA ALA A 394 -31.97 2.98 5.01
C ALA A 394 -30.81 2.66 5.98
N GLY A 395 -30.17 3.68 6.57
CA GLY A 395 -29.09 3.51 7.54
C GLY A 395 -27.97 2.61 7.00
N ASP A 396 -27.60 1.57 7.74
CA ASP A 396 -26.51 0.64 7.37
C ASP A 396 -26.77 -0.10 6.04
N CYS A 397 -28.03 -0.23 5.62
CA CYS A 397 -28.39 -0.85 4.35
C CYS A 397 -28.16 0.06 3.13
N LEU A 398 -27.79 1.34 3.34
CA LEU A 398 -27.57 2.30 2.26
C LEU A 398 -26.48 1.84 1.28
N VAL A 399 -25.47 1.11 1.77
CA VAL A 399 -24.39 0.57 0.93
C VAL A 399 -24.91 -0.31 -0.22
N ASP A 400 -26.00 -1.03 0.01
CA ASP A 400 -26.60 -1.97 -0.94
C ASP A 400 -27.87 -1.39 -1.60
N LEU A 401 -28.20 -0.10 -1.36
CA LEU A 401 -29.37 0.57 -1.91
C LEU A 401 -29.16 0.91 -3.39
N THR A 402 -30.02 0.37 -4.25
CA THR A 402 -30.03 0.64 -5.69
C THR A 402 -31.37 1.22 -6.14
N SER A 403 -31.32 2.05 -7.18
CA SER A 403 -32.47 2.61 -7.86
C SER A 403 -33.26 1.53 -8.59
N ARG A 404 -34.46 1.85 -9.08
CA ARG A 404 -35.27 0.93 -9.89
C ARG A 404 -34.54 0.47 -11.17
N GLU A 405 -33.63 1.30 -11.67
CA GLU A 405 -32.85 1.06 -12.89
C GLU A 405 -31.54 0.31 -12.59
N GLY A 406 -31.26 0.05 -11.31
CA GLY A 406 -30.09 -0.70 -10.82
C GLY A 406 -28.87 0.17 -10.53
N GLU A 407 -28.99 1.50 -10.63
CA GLU A 407 -27.92 2.43 -10.30
C GLU A 407 -27.75 2.56 -8.79
N TRP A 408 -26.55 2.92 -8.33
CA TRP A 408 -26.32 3.09 -6.90
C TRP A 408 -26.90 4.43 -6.43
N PHE A 409 -27.37 4.51 -5.18
CA PHE A 409 -28.03 5.71 -4.66
C PHE A 409 -27.19 7.00 -4.82
N LEU A 410 -25.86 6.88 -4.83
CA LEU A 410 -24.94 8.01 -4.97
C LEU A 410 -25.00 8.62 -6.37
N ASP A 411 -25.22 7.79 -7.39
CA ASP A 411 -25.33 8.23 -8.79
C ASP A 411 -26.60 9.07 -8.96
N ASP A 412 -27.73 8.63 -8.38
CA ASP A 412 -28.97 9.40 -8.32
C ASP A 412 -28.78 10.75 -7.61
N MET A 413 -28.13 10.77 -6.45
CA MET A 413 -27.84 12.00 -5.70
C MET A 413 -26.91 12.94 -6.46
N SER A 414 -25.90 12.41 -7.14
CA SER A 414 -24.98 13.18 -7.98
C SER A 414 -25.72 13.77 -9.19
N GLY A 415 -26.56 12.97 -9.87
CA GLY A 415 -27.35 13.39 -11.02
C GLY A 415 -28.34 14.52 -10.69
N LEU A 416 -29.08 14.41 -9.58
CA LEU A 416 -29.97 15.48 -9.14
C LEU A 416 -29.20 16.75 -8.73
N SER A 417 -28.06 16.59 -8.05
CA SER A 417 -27.22 17.72 -7.65
C SER A 417 -26.63 18.46 -8.86
N MET A 418 -26.19 17.73 -9.89
CA MET A 418 -25.69 18.28 -11.14
C MET A 418 -26.78 19.09 -11.87
N GLN A 419 -28.01 18.57 -11.92
CA GLN A 419 -29.14 19.31 -12.49
C GLN A 419 -29.39 20.64 -11.77
N ALA A 420 -29.24 20.70 -10.43
CA ALA A 420 -29.37 21.94 -9.67
C ALA A 420 -28.30 22.98 -10.06
N VAL A 421 -27.04 22.55 -10.14
CA VAL A 421 -25.92 23.41 -10.57
C VAL A 421 -26.12 23.92 -11.99
N GLU A 422 -26.57 23.05 -12.90
CA GLU A 422 -26.80 23.42 -14.29
C GLU A 422 -27.94 24.43 -14.44
N LEU A 423 -29.06 24.22 -13.74
CA LEU A 423 -30.17 25.18 -13.72
C LEU A 423 -29.76 26.55 -13.17
N LEU A 424 -28.94 26.58 -12.12
CA LEU A 424 -28.37 27.83 -11.59
C LEU A 424 -27.44 28.51 -12.60
N SER A 425 -26.70 27.74 -13.40
CA SER A 425 -25.79 28.27 -14.42
C SER A 425 -26.50 29.01 -15.56
N LEU A 426 -27.80 28.76 -15.77
CA LEU A 426 -28.62 29.44 -16.77
C LEU A 426 -29.05 30.84 -16.33
N LEU A 427 -29.00 31.15 -15.04
CA LEU A 427 -29.46 32.43 -14.50
C LEU A 427 -28.41 33.53 -14.65
N PRO A 428 -28.79 34.76 -15.04
CA PRO A 428 -27.88 35.91 -15.08
C PRO A 428 -27.65 36.45 -13.66
N LEU A 429 -26.87 35.72 -12.86
CA LEU A 429 -26.61 36.02 -11.45
C LEU A 429 -25.50 37.07 -11.24
N GLN A 430 -24.79 37.47 -12.30
CA GLN A 430 -23.74 38.50 -12.25
C GLN A 430 -24.30 39.89 -11.90
N SER A 431 -25.53 40.20 -12.27
CA SER A 431 -26.21 41.43 -11.83
C SER A 431 -26.74 41.32 -10.40
N ALA A 432 -27.10 40.10 -9.96
CA ALA A 432 -27.59 39.83 -8.62
C ALA A 432 -26.49 39.96 -7.55
N SER A 433 -25.24 39.66 -7.88
CA SER A 433 -24.11 39.80 -6.96
C SER A 433 -23.83 41.25 -6.55
N ALA A 434 -24.25 42.23 -7.38
CA ALA A 434 -24.16 43.65 -7.04
C ALA A 434 -25.25 44.11 -6.06
N GLU A 435 -26.40 43.40 -6.01
CA GLU A 435 -27.55 43.73 -5.16
C GLU A 435 -27.52 42.99 -3.81
N ASP A 436 -27.09 41.72 -3.79
CA ASP A 436 -27.00 40.91 -2.57
C ASP A 436 -25.72 40.04 -2.59
N ALA A 437 -24.76 40.40 -1.73
CA ALA A 437 -23.50 39.68 -1.59
C ALA A 437 -23.69 38.22 -1.10
N ALA A 438 -24.85 37.86 -0.52
CA ALA A 438 -25.15 36.50 -0.10
C ALA A 438 -25.45 35.56 -1.27
N MET A 439 -25.92 36.07 -2.41
CA MET A 439 -26.27 35.27 -3.59
C MET A 439 -25.10 34.44 -4.15
N PRO A 440 -23.94 35.04 -4.51
CA PRO A 440 -22.82 34.27 -5.05
C PRO A 440 -22.31 33.21 -4.06
N VAL A 441 -22.31 33.53 -2.76
CA VAL A 441 -21.84 32.59 -1.73
C VAL A 441 -22.78 31.39 -1.56
N ALA A 442 -24.10 31.63 -1.61
CA ALA A 442 -25.08 30.54 -1.55
C ALA A 442 -25.02 29.64 -2.78
N VAL A 443 -24.81 30.21 -3.97
CA VAL A 443 -24.62 29.45 -5.22
C VAL A 443 -23.33 28.63 -5.16
N GLU A 444 -22.25 29.21 -4.66
CA GLU A 444 -20.99 28.50 -4.46
C GLU A 444 -21.13 27.35 -3.45
N CYS A 445 -21.94 27.53 -2.41
CA CYS A 445 -22.28 26.44 -1.48
C CYS A 445 -22.96 25.26 -2.17
N VAL A 446 -23.88 25.50 -3.12
CA VAL A 446 -24.51 24.43 -3.92
C VAL A 446 -23.48 23.75 -4.83
N ARG A 447 -22.58 24.52 -5.45
CA ARG A 447 -21.50 23.98 -6.29
C ARG A 447 -20.54 23.12 -5.48
N ASN A 448 -20.11 23.56 -4.31
CA ASN A 448 -19.22 22.80 -3.44
C ASN A 448 -19.89 21.52 -2.89
N ALA A 449 -21.19 21.56 -2.61
CA ALA A 449 -21.96 20.35 -2.26
C ALA A 449 -22.00 19.34 -3.43
N ASN A 450 -22.21 19.82 -4.66
CA ASN A 450 -22.16 18.98 -5.86
C ASN A 450 -20.76 18.38 -6.10
N LEU A 451 -19.73 19.21 -5.94
CA LEU A 451 -18.35 18.79 -6.07
C LEU A 451 -17.97 17.75 -5.01
N LEU A 452 -18.52 17.81 -3.79
CA LEU A 452 -18.29 16.79 -2.77
C LEU A 452 -18.87 15.43 -3.17
N LEU A 453 -20.08 15.40 -3.74
CA LEU A 453 -20.68 14.19 -4.30
C LEU A 453 -19.85 13.65 -5.46
N ALA A 454 -19.39 14.52 -6.35
CA ALA A 454 -18.52 14.13 -7.46
C ALA A 454 -17.21 13.50 -6.96
N ASP A 455 -16.59 14.03 -5.89
CA ASP A 455 -15.39 13.42 -5.31
C ASP A 455 -15.67 12.05 -4.68
N LEU A 456 -16.85 11.84 -4.08
CA LEU A 456 -17.26 10.53 -3.56
C LEU A 456 -17.48 9.51 -4.70
N VAL A 457 -18.08 9.93 -5.82
CA VAL A 457 -18.20 9.09 -7.03
C VAL A 457 -16.81 8.77 -7.57
N GLN A 458 -15.95 9.79 -7.71
CA GLN A 458 -14.59 9.64 -8.22
C GLN A 458 -13.72 8.76 -7.32
N LEU A 459 -13.91 8.82 -5.99
CA LEU A 459 -13.25 7.95 -5.04
C LEU A 459 -13.56 6.48 -5.33
N ASN A 460 -14.84 6.13 -5.53
CA ASN A 460 -15.24 4.74 -5.83
C ASN A 460 -14.72 4.30 -7.21
N TYR A 461 -14.78 5.18 -8.21
CA TYR A 461 -14.30 4.92 -9.55
C TYR A 461 -12.78 4.73 -9.61
N ASN A 462 -12.00 5.65 -9.04
CA ASN A 462 -10.54 5.55 -9.00
C ASN A 462 -10.09 4.36 -8.15
N PHE A 463 -10.82 4.04 -7.09
CA PHE A 463 -10.53 2.84 -6.32
C PHE A 463 -10.67 1.58 -7.18
N SER A 464 -11.81 1.39 -7.86
CA SER A 464 -12.07 0.17 -8.64
C SER A 464 -11.19 0.06 -9.88
N THR A 465 -10.81 1.18 -10.50
CA THR A 465 -10.08 1.20 -11.78
C THR A 465 -8.56 1.34 -11.64
N ILE A 466 -8.07 1.91 -10.53
CA ILE A 466 -6.63 2.20 -10.34
C ILE A 466 -6.08 1.47 -9.12
N ILE A 467 -6.64 1.72 -7.94
CA ILE A 467 -6.07 1.23 -6.68
C ILE A 467 -6.23 -0.28 -6.53
N LEU A 468 -7.45 -0.80 -6.75
CA LEU A 468 -7.74 -2.22 -6.56
C LEU A 468 -6.95 -3.11 -7.53
N PRO A 469 -6.88 -2.82 -8.85
CA PRO A 469 -6.07 -3.61 -9.77
C PRO A 469 -4.59 -3.61 -9.42
N GLU A 470 -4.03 -2.45 -9.06
CA GLU A 470 -2.62 -2.35 -8.68
C GLU A 470 -2.35 -3.07 -7.35
N ALA A 471 -3.25 -2.98 -6.36
CA ALA A 471 -3.15 -3.74 -5.12
C ALA A 471 -3.20 -5.25 -5.35
N LEU A 472 -4.15 -5.73 -6.16
CA LEU A 472 -4.24 -7.14 -6.54
C LEU A 472 -2.93 -7.61 -7.18
N LYS A 473 -2.49 -6.92 -8.23
CA LYS A 473 -1.24 -7.23 -8.94
C LYS A 473 -0.05 -7.30 -7.99
N LYS A 474 0.19 -6.23 -7.22
CA LYS A 474 1.38 -6.09 -6.38
C LYS A 474 1.42 -7.09 -5.23
N VAL A 475 0.29 -7.36 -4.58
CA VAL A 475 0.23 -8.34 -3.49
C VAL A 475 0.35 -9.76 -4.01
N HIS A 476 -0.27 -10.10 -5.16
CA HIS A 476 -0.09 -11.42 -5.78
C HIS A 476 1.35 -11.65 -6.22
N SER A 477 1.99 -10.62 -6.80
CA SER A 477 3.39 -10.67 -7.20
C SER A 477 4.39 -10.68 -6.04
N GLU A 478 3.94 -10.48 -4.80
CA GLU A 478 4.78 -10.38 -3.60
C GLU A 478 5.80 -9.22 -3.66
N ASP A 479 5.37 -8.05 -4.13
CA ASP A 479 6.23 -6.86 -4.11
C ASP A 479 6.67 -6.55 -2.66
N PRO A 480 7.99 -6.58 -2.37
CA PRO A 480 8.48 -6.53 -0.99
C PRO A 480 8.12 -5.22 -0.31
N SER A 481 8.11 -4.11 -1.05
CA SER A 481 7.76 -2.80 -0.51
C SER A 481 6.28 -2.70 -0.13
N VAL A 482 5.39 -3.34 -0.90
CA VAL A 482 3.95 -3.38 -0.64
C VAL A 482 3.65 -4.26 0.56
N LEU A 483 4.27 -5.44 0.66
CA LEU A 483 4.10 -6.33 1.80
C LEU A 483 4.60 -5.72 3.12
N LEU A 484 5.74 -5.02 3.08
CA LEU A 484 6.24 -4.26 4.23
C LEU A 484 5.26 -3.16 4.64
N MET A 485 4.76 -2.37 3.68
CA MET A 485 3.76 -1.33 3.94
C MET A 485 2.49 -1.89 4.59
N ILE A 486 1.98 -3.04 4.11
CA ILE A 486 0.81 -3.70 4.71
C ILE A 486 1.09 -4.11 6.16
N ASN A 487 2.28 -4.63 6.45
CA ASN A 487 2.69 -4.97 7.81
C ASN A 487 2.79 -3.75 8.72
N GLU A 488 3.36 -2.64 8.23
CA GLU A 488 3.46 -1.38 8.97
C GLU A 488 2.06 -0.77 9.23
N LEU A 489 1.16 -0.82 8.25
CA LEU A 489 -0.24 -0.42 8.40
C LEU A 489 -0.94 -1.26 9.47
N ASN A 490 -0.77 -2.58 9.46
CA ASN A 490 -1.28 -3.45 10.51
C ASN A 490 -0.66 -3.12 11.87
N GLY A 491 0.61 -2.70 11.91
CA GLY A 491 1.27 -2.17 13.09
C GLY A 491 0.58 -0.91 13.65
N VAL A 492 0.14 0.02 12.79
CA VAL A 492 -0.64 1.20 13.23
C VAL A 492 -1.92 0.77 13.97
N ILE A 493 -2.61 -0.24 13.43
CA ILE A 493 -3.86 -0.78 13.98
C ILE A 493 -3.63 -1.52 15.30
N MET A 494 -2.68 -2.46 15.34
CA MET A 494 -2.44 -3.32 16.50
C MET A 494 -1.87 -2.56 17.70
N ASN A 495 -1.19 -1.42 17.46
CA ASN A 495 -0.68 -0.59 18.53
C ASN A 495 -1.75 0.35 19.12
N SER A 496 -2.96 0.42 18.56
CA SER A 496 -4.06 1.21 19.13
C SER A 496 -4.44 0.65 20.51
N PRO A 497 -4.67 1.50 21.54
CA PRO A 497 -5.06 1.07 22.88
C PRO A 497 -6.32 0.19 22.92
N VAL A 498 -7.24 0.43 21.98
CA VAL A 498 -8.49 -0.33 21.79
C VAL A 498 -8.65 -0.70 20.31
N PRO A 499 -9.38 -1.79 19.98
CA PRO A 499 -9.70 -2.14 18.60
C PRO A 499 -10.42 -0.99 17.88
N LEU A 500 -10.15 -0.80 16.58
CA LEU A 500 -10.73 0.33 15.83
C LEU A 500 -12.27 0.34 15.83
N ASN A 501 -12.91 -0.83 15.79
CA ASN A 501 -14.38 -0.92 15.90
C ASN A 501 -14.89 -0.38 17.25
N GLU A 502 -14.18 -0.65 18.34
CA GLU A 502 -14.52 -0.13 19.66
C GLU A 502 -14.24 1.36 19.77
N LEU A 503 -13.15 1.85 19.18
CA LEU A 503 -12.89 3.27 19.09
C LEU A 503 -14.00 4.01 18.33
N LEU A 504 -14.47 3.44 17.21
CA LEU A 504 -15.58 4.00 16.43
C LEU A 504 -16.87 4.07 17.23
N THR A 505 -17.23 3.01 17.97
CA THR A 505 -18.44 3.04 18.81
C THR A 505 -18.32 4.07 19.94
N GLN A 506 -17.13 4.23 20.53
CA GLN A 506 -16.87 5.27 21.53
C GLN A 506 -16.96 6.69 20.95
N LEU A 507 -16.41 6.93 19.75
CA LEU A 507 -16.53 8.21 19.06
C LEU A 507 -17.98 8.52 18.66
N GLU A 508 -18.75 7.53 18.23
CA GLU A 508 -20.18 7.69 17.95
C GLU A 508 -20.98 8.03 19.22
N MET A 509 -20.68 7.36 20.34
CA MET A 509 -21.25 7.74 21.63
C MET A 509 -20.86 9.17 22.00
N HIS A 510 -19.60 9.55 21.80
CA HIS A 510 -19.14 10.91 22.05
C HIS A 510 -19.91 11.95 21.24
N LEU A 511 -20.06 11.71 19.93
CA LEU A 511 -20.83 12.57 19.04
C LEU A 511 -22.30 12.73 19.49
N ARG A 512 -22.98 11.63 19.86
CA ARG A 512 -24.38 11.66 20.32
C ARG A 512 -24.56 12.50 21.58
N TYR A 513 -23.65 12.39 22.54
CA TYR A 513 -23.72 13.19 23.78
C TYR A 513 -23.48 14.67 23.52
N LEU A 514 -22.55 15.01 22.61
CA LEU A 514 -22.33 16.40 22.20
C LEU A 514 -23.54 17.00 21.47
N VAL A 515 -24.23 16.22 20.63
CA VAL A 515 -25.50 16.66 19.99
C VAL A 515 -26.57 16.94 21.04
N MET A 516 -26.59 16.19 22.14
CA MET A 516 -27.51 16.38 23.26
C MET A 516 -27.06 17.47 24.26
N ASP A 517 -25.94 18.14 24.02
CA ASP A 517 -25.32 19.12 24.93
C ASP A 517 -25.05 18.56 26.34
N MET A 518 -24.57 17.30 26.40
CA MET A 518 -24.26 16.58 27.64
C MET A 518 -22.78 16.18 27.71
N GLU A 519 -22.24 16.04 28.92
CA GLU A 519 -20.91 15.47 29.14
C GLU A 519 -20.85 14.01 28.67
N SER A 520 -19.89 13.71 27.81
CA SER A 520 -19.77 12.38 27.23
C SER A 520 -18.95 11.44 28.13
N PRO A 521 -19.42 10.19 28.36
CA PRO A 521 -18.64 9.17 29.04
C PRO A 521 -17.44 8.67 28.23
N ALA A 522 -17.38 8.99 26.92
CA ALA A 522 -16.33 8.59 25.99
C ALA A 522 -15.42 9.77 25.59
N SER A 523 -15.24 10.77 26.48
CA SER A 523 -14.44 11.97 26.21
C SER A 523 -12.96 11.71 25.93
N GLY A 524 -12.43 10.52 26.26
CA GLY A 524 -11.07 10.09 25.93
C GLY A 524 -10.90 9.57 24.49
N ALA A 525 -11.98 9.24 23.78
CA ALA A 525 -11.91 8.64 22.44
C ALA A 525 -11.22 9.53 21.38
N PRO A 526 -11.46 10.87 21.34
CA PRO A 526 -10.73 11.75 20.41
C PRO A 526 -9.21 11.74 20.59
N LEU A 527 -8.71 11.56 21.83
CA LEU A 527 -7.27 11.46 22.08
C LEU A 527 -6.69 10.19 21.45
N ILE A 528 -7.39 9.07 21.58
CA ILE A 528 -6.98 7.80 20.95
C ILE A 528 -7.01 7.93 19.42
N ALA A 529 -8.04 8.58 18.86
CA ALA A 529 -8.11 8.84 17.42
C ALA A 529 -6.94 9.73 16.93
N ALA A 530 -6.53 10.72 17.72
CA ALA A 530 -5.36 11.54 17.43
C ALA A 530 -4.04 10.75 17.46
N GLU A 531 -3.90 9.76 18.36
CA GLU A 531 -2.73 8.87 18.35
C GLU A 531 -2.70 8.00 17.09
N VAL A 532 -3.85 7.46 16.66
CA VAL A 532 -3.97 6.71 15.39
C VAL A 532 -3.61 7.62 14.22
N ARG A 533 -4.10 8.88 14.20
CA ARG A 533 -3.75 9.90 13.20
C ARG A 533 -2.25 10.08 13.08
N ALA A 534 -1.58 10.35 14.19
CA ALA A 534 -0.16 10.64 14.22
C ALA A 534 0.67 9.47 13.69
N ARG A 535 0.32 8.22 14.04
CA ARG A 535 1.01 7.03 13.54
C ARG A 535 0.74 6.77 12.06
N TYR A 536 -0.50 7.00 11.61
CA TYR A 536 -0.85 6.86 10.20
C TYR A 536 -0.17 7.93 9.32
N GLU A 537 -0.12 9.17 9.77
CA GLU A 537 0.63 10.25 9.11
C GLU A 537 2.15 9.98 9.11
N ALA A 538 2.69 9.41 10.18
CA ALA A 538 4.09 8.97 10.22
C ALA A 538 4.36 7.89 9.15
N LEU A 539 3.45 6.94 8.96
CA LEU A 539 3.55 5.93 7.90
C LEU A 539 3.53 6.55 6.50
N LEU A 540 2.68 7.57 6.28
CA LEU A 540 2.61 8.29 5.00
C LEU A 540 3.85 9.14 4.73
N SER A 541 4.52 9.63 5.78
CA SER A 541 5.65 10.57 5.70
C SER A 541 7.03 9.93 5.81
N ALA A 542 7.17 8.72 6.35
CA ALA A 542 8.44 8.02 6.60
C ALA A 542 9.41 8.10 5.40
N SER A 543 10.46 8.90 5.51
CA SER A 543 11.47 9.12 4.46
C SER A 543 12.32 7.88 4.24
N THR A 544 12.36 7.34 3.02
CA THR A 544 13.54 6.62 2.55
C THR A 544 14.59 7.65 2.17
N SER A 545 15.84 7.39 2.55
CA SER A 545 17.05 8.09 2.11
C SER A 545 16.92 8.54 0.64
N GLU A 546 17.30 9.79 0.34
CA GLU A 546 17.14 10.52 -0.95
C GLU A 546 17.80 9.87 -2.21
N ALA A 547 18.12 8.57 -2.18
CA ALA A 547 18.85 7.87 -3.24
C ALA A 547 18.00 6.86 -4.05
N GLU A 548 16.81 6.46 -3.58
CA GLU A 548 15.93 5.53 -4.31
C GLU A 548 14.53 6.14 -4.42
N GLY A 549 13.93 6.07 -5.61
CA GLY A 549 12.60 6.61 -5.88
C GLY A 549 11.53 6.10 -4.89
N GLN A 550 10.36 6.76 -4.85
CA GLN A 550 9.27 6.33 -3.97
C GLN A 550 8.94 4.86 -4.21
N SER A 551 8.95 4.05 -3.14
CA SER A 551 8.66 2.62 -3.24
C SER A 551 7.23 2.37 -3.72
N ALA A 552 6.99 1.26 -4.42
CA ALA A 552 5.67 0.92 -4.96
C ALA A 552 4.60 0.85 -3.85
N GLY A 553 4.95 0.27 -2.69
CA GLY A 553 4.09 0.20 -1.52
C GLY A 553 3.65 1.58 -1.02
N ARG A 554 4.57 2.55 -0.97
CA ARG A 554 4.25 3.91 -0.55
C ARG A 554 3.39 4.63 -1.57
N MET A 555 3.72 4.56 -2.87
CA MET A 555 2.90 5.18 -3.90
C MET A 555 1.47 4.65 -3.89
N LEU A 556 1.30 3.33 -3.69
CA LEU A 556 -0.01 2.71 -3.57
C LEU A 556 -0.78 3.22 -2.34
N LEU A 557 -0.13 3.26 -1.16
CA LEU A 557 -0.76 3.78 0.06
C LEU A 557 -1.10 5.28 -0.04
N MET A 558 -0.21 6.09 -0.61
CA MET A 558 -0.44 7.52 -0.82
C MET A 558 -1.55 7.77 -1.84
N GLY A 559 -1.57 7.02 -2.94
CA GLY A 559 -2.64 7.07 -3.93
C GLY A 559 -3.99 6.72 -3.30
N PHE A 560 -4.04 5.63 -2.51
CA PHE A 560 -5.27 5.22 -1.83
C PHE A 560 -5.72 6.25 -0.78
N ASN A 561 -4.81 6.74 0.06
CA ASN A 561 -5.11 7.80 1.03
C ASN A 561 -5.56 9.11 0.35
N GLY A 562 -4.96 9.45 -0.79
CA GLY A 562 -5.26 10.64 -1.56
C GLY A 562 -6.71 10.71 -2.01
N LEU A 563 -7.33 9.56 -2.33
CA LEU A 563 -8.76 9.49 -2.68
C LEU A 563 -9.64 10.00 -1.53
N PHE A 564 -9.37 9.58 -0.30
CA PHE A 564 -10.13 10.03 0.88
C PHE A 564 -9.78 11.47 1.28
N ALA A 565 -8.51 11.85 1.17
CA ALA A 565 -8.05 13.20 1.50
C ALA A 565 -8.70 14.28 0.64
N ALA A 566 -8.96 13.99 -0.65
CA ALA A 566 -9.69 14.90 -1.54
C ALA A 566 -11.11 15.21 -1.03
N VAL A 567 -11.85 14.16 -0.65
CA VAL A 567 -13.21 14.27 -0.09
C VAL A 567 -13.22 15.12 1.19
N GLU A 568 -12.27 14.86 2.11
CA GLU A 568 -12.19 15.63 3.36
C GLU A 568 -11.80 17.08 3.16
N LEU A 569 -10.87 17.36 2.24
CA LEU A 569 -10.51 18.74 1.91
C LEU A 569 -11.73 19.51 1.41
N ARG A 570 -12.47 18.93 0.47
CA ARG A 570 -13.69 19.53 -0.07
C ARG A 570 -14.79 19.69 0.96
N ALA A 571 -14.94 18.76 1.89
CA ALA A 571 -15.90 18.86 2.97
C ALA A 571 -15.57 19.99 3.97
N ARG A 572 -14.28 20.24 4.25
CA ARG A 572 -13.86 21.38 5.08
C ARG A 572 -14.17 22.71 4.40
N GLU A 573 -13.88 22.84 3.11
CA GLU A 573 -14.22 24.03 2.32
C GLU A 573 -15.74 24.28 2.31
N LEU A 574 -16.54 23.22 2.14
CA LEU A 574 -18.00 23.30 2.17
C LEU A 574 -18.56 23.69 3.55
N ALA A 575 -17.93 23.21 4.64
CA ALA A 575 -18.37 23.53 5.99
C ALA A 575 -18.32 25.04 6.29
N ASP A 576 -17.30 25.75 5.78
CA ASP A 576 -17.16 27.19 5.93
C ASP A 576 -18.30 27.95 5.23
N HIS A 577 -18.72 27.48 4.04
CA HIS A 577 -19.89 28.03 3.35
C HIS A 577 -21.21 27.74 4.06
N LEU A 578 -21.35 26.56 4.68
CA LEU A 578 -22.56 26.17 5.42
C LEU A 578 -22.73 26.87 6.77
N ALA A 579 -21.63 27.36 7.35
CA ALA A 579 -21.63 28.08 8.63
C ALA A 579 -22.25 29.48 8.55
N ILE A 580 -22.54 29.98 7.34
CA ILE A 580 -23.17 31.28 7.13
C ILE A 580 -24.57 31.28 7.77
N PRO A 581 -24.88 32.27 8.63
CA PRO A 581 -26.12 32.26 9.40
C PRO A 581 -27.35 32.47 8.51
N ILE A 582 -28.28 31.53 8.58
CA ILE A 582 -29.60 31.66 7.95
C ILE A 582 -30.48 32.61 8.78
N PRO A 583 -31.18 33.58 8.14
CA PRO A 583 -32.13 34.46 8.81
C PRO A 583 -33.15 33.68 9.67
N PRO A 584 -33.46 34.12 10.91
CA PRO A 584 -34.33 33.38 11.82
C PRO A 584 -35.71 33.03 11.23
N ALA A 585 -36.29 33.94 10.45
CA ALA A 585 -37.58 33.72 9.78
C ALA A 585 -37.52 32.55 8.78
N TRP A 586 -36.40 32.35 8.10
CA TRP A 586 -36.26 31.29 7.08
C TRP A 586 -36.16 29.91 7.70
N ARG A 587 -35.79 29.79 8.98
CA ARG A 587 -35.74 28.51 9.70
C ARG A 587 -37.09 27.84 9.84
N LYS A 588 -38.20 28.58 9.66
CA LYS A 588 -39.57 28.07 9.68
C LYS A 588 -40.03 27.57 8.31
N ILE A 589 -39.24 27.77 7.25
CA ILE A 589 -39.53 27.25 5.92
C ILE A 589 -39.23 25.74 5.93
N ASP A 590 -40.19 24.93 5.50
CA ASP A 590 -40.13 23.47 5.57
C ASP A 590 -38.82 22.86 5.05
N HIS A 591 -38.46 23.15 3.79
CA HIS A 591 -37.24 22.62 3.17
C HIS A 591 -35.95 23.04 3.90
N ILE A 592 -35.93 24.24 4.50
CA ILE A 592 -34.78 24.71 5.30
C ILE A 592 -34.75 23.99 6.65
N SER A 593 -35.90 23.90 7.32
CA SER A 593 -36.00 23.29 8.65
C SER A 593 -35.63 21.81 8.63
N GLU A 594 -36.10 21.07 7.63
CA GLU A 594 -35.86 19.64 7.44
C GLU A 594 -34.39 19.37 7.11
N SER A 595 -33.82 20.10 6.13
CA SER A 595 -32.42 19.96 5.75
C SER A 595 -31.43 20.39 6.83
N MET A 596 -31.77 21.39 7.65
CA MET A 596 -30.93 21.80 8.78
C MET A 596 -30.82 20.73 9.87
N HIS A 597 -31.88 19.98 10.12
CA HIS A 597 -31.86 18.89 11.10
C HIS A 597 -30.87 17.79 10.67
N MET A 598 -30.86 17.43 9.38
CA MET A 598 -29.98 16.40 8.83
C MET A 598 -28.51 16.86 8.77
N SER A 599 -28.27 18.13 8.41
CA SER A 599 -26.92 18.68 8.23
C SER A 599 -26.30 19.30 9.49
N ALA A 600 -26.92 19.15 10.66
CA ALA A 600 -26.53 19.84 11.89
C ALA A 600 -25.09 19.54 12.33
N ALA A 601 -24.62 18.31 12.15
CA ALA A 601 -23.30 17.88 12.60
C ALA A 601 -22.16 18.55 11.82
N LEU A 602 -22.32 18.78 10.52
CA LEU A 602 -21.28 19.42 9.69
C LEU A 602 -21.17 20.94 9.97
N GLN A 603 -22.26 21.56 10.43
CA GLN A 603 -22.31 23.00 10.73
C GLN A 603 -21.60 23.37 12.04
N SER A 604 -21.58 22.47 13.02
CA SER A 604 -20.92 22.71 14.29
C SER A 604 -19.43 22.34 14.19
N PRO A 605 -18.49 23.26 14.50
CA PRO A 605 -17.06 22.96 14.46
C PRO A 605 -16.68 21.85 15.44
N VAL A 606 -17.37 21.75 16.58
CA VAL A 606 -17.12 20.73 17.61
C VAL A 606 -17.56 19.35 17.12
N LEU A 607 -18.77 19.25 16.55
CA LEU A 607 -19.29 17.98 16.02
C LEU A 607 -18.50 17.52 14.79
N ARG A 608 -18.12 18.47 13.93
CA ARG A 608 -17.28 18.23 12.75
C ARG A 608 -15.91 17.67 13.11
N ALA A 609 -15.25 18.17 14.15
CA ALA A 609 -13.96 17.61 14.60
C ALA A 609 -14.09 16.12 14.98
N VAL A 610 -15.19 15.74 15.65
CA VAL A 610 -15.45 14.33 15.99
C VAL A 610 -15.77 13.49 14.74
N LEU A 611 -16.47 14.05 13.75
CA LEU A 611 -16.67 13.38 12.46
C LEU A 611 -15.35 13.16 11.71
N GLU A 612 -14.43 14.13 11.73
CA GLU A 612 -13.09 13.99 11.14
C GLU A 612 -12.28 12.88 11.84
N ASP A 613 -12.40 12.73 13.16
CA ASP A 613 -11.82 11.60 13.90
C ASP A 613 -12.45 10.26 13.51
N ILE A 614 -13.79 10.19 13.39
CA ILE A 614 -14.50 8.97 12.95
C ILE A 614 -14.04 8.55 11.55
N PHE A 615 -14.01 9.47 10.59
CA PHE A 615 -13.67 9.13 9.20
C PHE A 615 -12.18 8.87 8.96
N LEU A 616 -11.30 9.43 9.79
CA LEU A 616 -9.92 8.98 9.84
C LEU A 616 -9.83 7.50 10.23
N VAL A 617 -10.49 7.11 11.34
CA VAL A 617 -10.42 5.72 11.81
C VAL A 617 -11.08 4.77 10.81
N ARG A 618 -12.22 5.16 10.23
CA ARG A 618 -12.88 4.41 9.15
C ARG A 618 -11.99 4.27 7.92
N ARG A 619 -11.27 5.31 7.53
CA ARG A 619 -10.32 5.25 6.40
C ARG A 619 -9.25 4.20 6.64
N VAL A 620 -8.56 4.26 7.78
CA VAL A 620 -7.50 3.30 8.13
C VAL A 620 -8.06 1.88 8.13
N GLN A 621 -9.26 1.69 8.71
CA GLN A 621 -9.96 0.41 8.69
C GLN A 621 -10.28 -0.07 7.27
N SER A 622 -10.87 0.77 6.42
CA SER A 622 -11.24 0.41 5.04
C SER A 622 -10.02 0.03 4.21
N ILE A 623 -8.92 0.77 4.32
CA ILE A 623 -7.68 0.47 3.60
C ILE A 623 -7.12 -0.89 4.04
N ALA A 624 -7.06 -1.15 5.35
CA ALA A 624 -6.58 -2.42 5.88
C ALA A 624 -7.48 -3.60 5.53
N GLU A 625 -8.82 -3.42 5.54
CA GLU A 625 -9.79 -4.43 5.13
C GLU A 625 -9.58 -4.83 3.66
N VAL A 626 -9.41 -3.87 2.76
CA VAL A 626 -9.11 -4.14 1.35
C VAL A 626 -7.81 -4.91 1.19
N PHE A 627 -6.72 -4.48 1.82
CA PHE A 627 -5.44 -5.21 1.72
C PHE A 627 -5.52 -6.61 2.32
N ALA A 628 -6.29 -6.81 3.39
CA ALA A 628 -6.52 -8.13 3.97
C ALA A 628 -7.29 -9.05 3.00
N MET A 629 -8.33 -8.54 2.33
CA MET A 629 -9.08 -9.29 1.31
C MET A 629 -8.20 -9.64 0.10
N VAL A 630 -7.40 -8.69 -0.37
CA VAL A 630 -6.45 -8.90 -1.47
C VAL A 630 -5.37 -9.93 -1.10
N ALA A 631 -4.83 -9.87 0.12
CA ALA A 631 -3.88 -10.86 0.63
C ALA A 631 -4.49 -12.26 0.74
N GLN A 632 -5.76 -12.36 1.13
CA GLN A 632 -6.52 -13.61 1.14
C GLN A 632 -6.67 -14.20 -0.27
N CYS A 633 -7.02 -13.38 -1.28
CA CYS A 633 -7.01 -13.80 -2.69
C CYS A 633 -5.64 -14.31 -3.12
N ALA A 634 -4.55 -13.61 -2.78
CA ALA A 634 -3.19 -14.02 -3.11
C ALA A 634 -2.77 -15.33 -2.43
N CYS A 635 -3.21 -15.57 -1.18
CA CYS A 635 -3.05 -16.84 -0.49
C CYS A 635 -3.82 -17.99 -1.16
N ALA A 636 -5.08 -17.74 -1.56
CA ALA A 636 -5.91 -18.71 -2.26
C ALA A 636 -5.35 -19.05 -3.66
N PHE A 637 -4.79 -18.06 -4.38
CA PHE A 637 -4.10 -18.26 -5.65
C PHE A 637 -2.94 -19.25 -5.53
N LYS A 638 -2.21 -19.21 -4.41
CA LYS A 638 -1.10 -20.12 -4.10
C LYS A 638 -1.54 -21.48 -3.51
N ALA A 639 -2.85 -21.71 -3.36
CA ALA A 639 -3.42 -22.84 -2.61
C ALA A 639 -2.83 -22.97 -1.19
N ASN A 640 -2.52 -21.83 -0.58
CA ASN A 640 -2.01 -21.71 0.78
C ASN A 640 -3.11 -21.10 1.67
N GLY A 641 -3.98 -21.95 2.21
CA GLY A 641 -5.05 -21.54 3.13
C GLY A 641 -6.46 -21.70 2.53
N PRO A 642 -7.48 -21.09 3.15
CA PRO A 642 -8.86 -21.26 2.71
C PRO A 642 -9.09 -20.65 1.32
N PRO A 643 -9.88 -21.30 0.44
CA PRO A 643 -10.17 -20.82 -0.92
C PRO A 643 -11.11 -19.61 -0.86
N SER A 644 -10.53 -18.46 -0.56
CA SER A 644 -11.19 -17.16 -0.49
C SER A 644 -10.90 -16.40 -1.78
N LEU A 645 -11.90 -16.35 -2.66
CA LEU A 645 -11.88 -15.53 -3.87
C LEU A 645 -13.08 -14.60 -3.79
N PHE A 646 -12.81 -13.31 -3.88
CA PHE A 646 -13.82 -12.25 -3.81
C PHE A 646 -14.08 -11.72 -5.21
N ASP A 647 -15.35 -11.42 -5.50
CA ASP A 647 -15.75 -10.71 -6.70
C ASP A 647 -15.49 -9.19 -6.57
N ASP A 648 -15.60 -8.47 -7.69
CA ASP A 648 -15.37 -7.02 -7.72
C ASP A 648 -16.30 -6.28 -6.76
N ALA A 649 -17.56 -6.74 -6.62
CA ALA A 649 -18.53 -6.16 -5.71
C ALA A 649 -18.10 -6.31 -4.24
N ALA A 650 -17.61 -7.48 -3.83
CA ALA A 650 -17.09 -7.71 -2.49
C ALA A 650 -15.82 -6.91 -2.23
N LEU A 651 -14.88 -6.86 -3.19
CA LEU A 651 -13.63 -6.08 -3.05
C LEU A 651 -13.87 -4.57 -2.96
N CYS A 652 -14.92 -4.06 -3.63
CA CYS A 652 -15.34 -2.67 -3.53
C CYS A 652 -16.18 -2.35 -2.29
N LYS A 653 -16.72 -3.36 -1.61
CA LYS A 653 -17.65 -3.17 -0.49
C LYS A 653 -17.08 -2.33 0.67
N PRO A 654 -15.81 -2.47 1.11
CA PRO A 654 -15.26 -1.64 2.19
C PRO A 654 -15.24 -0.14 1.87
N VAL A 655 -14.97 0.21 0.61
CA VAL A 655 -14.92 1.60 0.13
C VAL A 655 -16.33 2.16 -0.10
N ARG A 656 -17.25 1.33 -0.63
CA ARG A 656 -18.67 1.69 -0.72
C ARG A 656 -19.31 1.90 0.66
N ARG A 657 -18.94 1.08 1.65
CA ARG A 657 -19.39 1.22 3.04
C ARG A 657 -18.90 2.54 3.63
N PHE A 658 -17.62 2.86 3.47
CA PHE A 658 -17.08 4.17 3.86
C PHE A 658 -17.88 5.31 3.22
N THR A 659 -18.13 5.23 1.92
CA THR A 659 -18.84 6.25 1.15
C THR A 659 -20.29 6.43 1.64
N ALA A 660 -21.02 5.32 1.83
CA ALA A 660 -22.39 5.36 2.34
C ALA A 660 -22.45 5.96 3.75
N GLU A 661 -21.55 5.54 4.64
CA GLU A 661 -21.42 6.12 5.98
C GLU A 661 -21.06 7.62 5.95
N TYR A 662 -20.19 8.03 5.01
CA TYR A 662 -19.83 9.44 4.81
C TYR A 662 -21.01 10.26 4.34
N VAL A 663 -21.80 9.74 3.40
CA VAL A 663 -23.02 10.40 2.96
C VAL A 663 -24.00 10.58 4.13
N LEU A 664 -24.28 9.51 4.87
CA LEU A 664 -25.20 9.53 6.02
C LEU A 664 -24.85 10.58 7.07
N ARG A 665 -23.55 10.79 7.35
CA ARG A 665 -23.09 11.65 8.45
C ARG A 665 -22.67 13.05 8.01
N CYS A 666 -22.19 13.21 6.79
CA CYS A 666 -21.55 14.45 6.32
C CYS A 666 -22.24 15.10 5.13
N VAL A 667 -23.12 14.42 4.38
CA VAL A 667 -23.71 14.96 3.14
C VAL A 667 -25.22 15.18 3.26
N LEU A 668 -25.92 14.33 4.00
CA LEU A 668 -27.37 14.45 4.15
C LEU A 668 -27.81 15.83 4.67
N GLY A 669 -28.76 16.44 3.96
CA GLY A 669 -29.31 17.77 4.23
C GLY A 669 -28.43 18.91 3.77
N VAL A 670 -27.18 18.67 3.37
CA VAL A 670 -26.23 19.74 2.98
C VAL A 670 -26.66 20.38 1.67
N HIS A 671 -26.89 19.56 0.64
CA HIS A 671 -27.30 20.06 -0.67
C HIS A 671 -28.68 20.73 -0.59
N SER A 672 -29.64 20.09 0.09
CA SER A 672 -30.99 20.62 0.23
C SER A 672 -31.05 21.96 0.97
N LYS A 673 -30.22 22.12 2.02
CA LYS A 673 -30.07 23.38 2.76
C LYS A 673 -29.45 24.47 1.87
N ALA A 674 -28.38 24.15 1.15
CA ALA A 674 -27.70 25.09 0.26
C ALA A 674 -28.66 25.57 -0.84
N LEU A 675 -29.38 24.64 -1.48
CA LEU A 675 -30.33 24.95 -2.54
C LEU A 675 -31.56 25.72 -2.04
N ALA A 676 -32.09 25.36 -0.86
CA ALA A 676 -33.18 26.11 -0.24
C ALA A 676 -32.78 27.56 0.12
N SER A 677 -31.52 27.78 0.49
CA SER A 677 -30.98 29.11 0.78
C SER A 677 -30.90 29.96 -0.49
N VAL A 678 -30.44 29.38 -1.61
CA VAL A 678 -30.47 30.04 -2.93
C VAL A 678 -31.90 30.37 -3.36
N LEU A 679 -32.84 29.44 -3.19
CA LEU A 679 -34.26 29.67 -3.49
C LEU A 679 -34.83 30.85 -2.69
N CYS A 680 -34.51 30.96 -1.39
CA CYS A 680 -34.96 32.10 -0.58
C CYS A 680 -34.38 33.44 -1.07
N LEU A 681 -33.10 33.47 -1.48
CA LEU A 681 -32.49 34.66 -2.04
C LEU A 681 -33.12 35.05 -3.39
N LEU A 682 -33.43 34.07 -4.24
CA LEU A 682 -34.14 34.30 -5.51
C LEU A 682 -35.56 34.82 -5.29
N LEU A 683 -36.29 34.29 -4.30
CA LEU A 683 -37.62 34.80 -3.94
C LEU A 683 -37.58 36.25 -3.43
N ARG A 684 -36.56 36.59 -2.64
CA ARG A 684 -36.33 37.97 -2.19
C ARG A 684 -36.03 38.90 -3.36
N ARG A 685 -35.22 38.46 -4.32
CA ARG A 685 -34.94 39.19 -5.57
C ARG A 685 -36.18 39.37 -6.43
N ALA A 686 -37.09 38.39 -6.43
CA ALA A 686 -38.43 38.50 -7.01
C ALA A 686 -39.40 39.42 -6.21
N ARG A 687 -38.89 40.20 -5.25
CA ARG A 687 -39.61 41.15 -4.39
C ARG A 687 -40.66 40.51 -3.48
N LEU A 688 -40.45 39.27 -3.08
CA LEU A 688 -41.25 38.64 -2.03
C LEU A 688 -40.62 38.95 -0.66
N ASP A 689 -41.39 39.61 0.21
CA ASP A 689 -40.98 39.78 1.60
C ASP A 689 -41.20 38.48 2.38
N LEU A 690 -40.14 37.67 2.43
CA LEU A 690 -40.15 36.38 3.12
C LEU A 690 -40.42 36.52 4.62
N HIS A 691 -40.03 37.63 5.25
CA HIS A 691 -40.25 37.81 6.68
C HIS A 691 -41.74 38.02 6.98
N ALA A 692 -42.38 38.93 6.24
CA ALA A 692 -43.81 39.20 6.38
C ALA A 692 -44.67 37.97 6.02
N GLU A 693 -44.31 37.22 4.98
CA GLU A 693 -45.06 36.03 4.55
C GLU A 693 -44.92 34.86 5.54
N VAL A 694 -43.79 34.76 6.26
CA VAL A 694 -43.62 33.79 7.34
C VAL A 694 -44.42 34.21 8.57
N GLU A 695 -44.29 35.46 9.02
CA GLU A 695 -45.02 35.99 10.20
C GLU A 695 -46.55 35.94 10.04
N GLN A 696 -47.08 36.21 8.85
CA GLN A 696 -48.52 36.10 8.58
C GLN A 696 -49.07 34.68 8.77
N LYS A 697 -48.26 33.64 8.55
CA LYS A 697 -48.65 32.24 8.74
C LYS A 697 -48.41 31.76 10.17
N GLU A 698 -47.62 32.45 10.98
CA GLU A 698 -47.42 32.16 12.41
C GLU A 698 -48.69 32.33 13.26
N ILE A 699 -49.69 33.05 12.73
CA ILE A 699 -51.00 33.24 13.38
C ILE A 699 -51.91 32.00 13.17
N GLY A 700 -51.53 31.04 12.30
CA GLY A 700 -52.25 29.80 12.02
C GLY A 700 -51.70 28.56 12.75
N ALA A 701 -52.42 27.43 12.66
CA ALA A 701 -52.11 26.18 13.37
C ALA A 701 -50.86 25.41 12.85
N SER A 702 -50.17 25.88 11.81
CA SER A 702 -49.00 25.23 11.22
C SER A 702 -47.70 25.93 11.62
N TRP A 703 -46.80 25.22 12.29
CA TRP A 703 -45.47 25.73 12.71
C TRP A 703 -44.45 25.88 11.57
N SER A 704 -44.74 25.38 10.36
CA SER A 704 -43.86 25.47 9.19
C SER A 704 -44.54 26.12 7.97
N VAL A 705 -43.76 26.82 7.16
CA VAL A 705 -44.20 27.49 5.93
C VAL A 705 -43.66 26.74 4.72
N SER A 706 -44.55 26.32 3.82
CA SER A 706 -44.13 25.59 2.62
C SER A 706 -43.38 26.47 1.62
N LEU A 707 -42.16 26.05 1.24
CA LEU A 707 -41.36 26.70 0.20
C LEU A 707 -42.07 26.69 -1.15
N GLU A 708 -42.77 25.60 -1.48
CA GLU A 708 -43.57 25.50 -2.71
C GLU A 708 -44.64 26.59 -2.77
N SER A 709 -45.35 26.82 -1.66
CA SER A 709 -46.36 27.88 -1.55
C SER A 709 -45.77 29.28 -1.75
N LEU A 710 -44.55 29.52 -1.27
CA LEU A 710 -43.83 30.78 -1.46
C LEU A 710 -43.39 30.96 -2.92
N CYS A 711 -42.87 29.91 -3.55
CA CYS A 711 -42.52 29.88 -4.98
C CYS A 711 -43.75 30.15 -5.88
N GLU A 712 -44.90 29.56 -5.57
CA GLU A 712 -46.15 29.83 -6.31
C GLU A 712 -46.62 31.29 -6.15
N LYS A 713 -46.52 31.86 -4.94
CA LYS A 713 -46.86 33.26 -4.70
C LYS A 713 -45.96 34.23 -5.45
N ALA A 714 -44.65 33.96 -5.50
CA ALA A 714 -43.70 34.76 -6.29
C ALA A 714 -44.03 34.72 -7.79
N ARG A 715 -44.37 33.53 -8.34
CA ARG A 715 -44.81 33.41 -9.74
C ARG A 715 -46.07 34.22 -10.05
N ARG A 716 -47.00 34.35 -9.10
CA ARG A 716 -48.25 35.11 -9.27
C ARG A 716 -48.08 36.64 -9.16
N ARG A 717 -47.04 37.13 -8.46
CA ARG A 717 -46.79 38.57 -8.25
C ARG A 717 -45.87 39.22 -9.29
N GLY A 718 -45.13 38.43 -10.08
CA GLY A 718 -44.22 38.98 -11.10
C GLY A 718 -44.97 39.63 -12.27
N PRO A 719 -44.49 40.76 -12.83
CA PRO A 719 -45.10 41.41 -14.01
C PRO A 719 -45.11 40.53 -15.28
N ALA A 720 -44.45 39.37 -15.24
CA ALA A 720 -44.38 38.37 -16.30
C ALA A 720 -45.41 37.22 -16.17
N ALA A 721 -46.27 37.22 -15.14
CA ALA A 721 -47.22 36.12 -14.87
C ALA A 721 -48.20 35.84 -16.03
N GLU A 722 -48.55 36.86 -16.83
CA GLU A 722 -49.43 36.70 -18.00
C GLU A 722 -48.68 36.25 -19.28
N ARG A 723 -47.36 36.42 -19.37
CA ARG A 723 -46.55 36.05 -20.56
C ARG A 723 -45.77 34.74 -20.40
N GLY A 724 -45.32 34.41 -19.18
CA GLY A 724 -44.56 33.17 -18.92
C GLY A 724 -45.39 31.89 -19.06
N ALA A 725 -46.70 31.96 -18.82
CA ALA A 725 -47.61 30.81 -18.99
C ALA A 725 -47.76 30.36 -20.45
N ALA A 726 -47.42 31.21 -21.42
CA ALA A 726 -47.44 30.89 -22.85
C ALA A 726 -46.11 30.29 -23.36
N LEU A 727 -45.01 30.44 -22.61
CA LEU A 727 -43.65 29.97 -22.97
C LEU A 727 -43.26 28.65 -22.28
N ALA A 728 -44.01 28.22 -21.26
CA ALA A 728 -43.79 26.95 -20.55
C ALA A 728 -44.57 25.75 -21.15
N ARG A 729 -45.29 25.98 -22.25
CA ARG A 729 -45.80 24.94 -23.16
C ARG A 729 -44.95 24.95 -24.41
#